data_AF-A0A8T0GP08-F1
#
_entry.id   AF-A0A8T0GP08-F1
#
_cell.length_a   1.000
_cell.length_b   1.000
_cell.length_c   1.000
_cell.angle_alpha   90.00
_cell.angle_beta   90.00
_cell.angle_gamma   90.00
#
_symmetry.space_group_name_H-M   'P 1'
#
loop_
_entity.id
_entity.type
_entity.pdbx_description
1 polymer ?
#
loop_
_entity_poly.entity_id
_entity_poly.type
_entity_poly.pdbx_seq_one_letter_code
_entity_poly.pdbx_strand_id
1 'polypeptide(L)'
;MRRSMRALPASVREVGAMASASGTRICANLSHVCASSAAITSSGGSISCRRTSFLPSQRVSALRSAASVAGRANGFNISRVPRIASSCEAGFLNVRSDATLAGKETLLEQAEFQTELEQEKSLETPQKIRGYPFPEIEARWQQYWEENQTFRTPDTVDTTKPKYYVLDMFPYPSGAGLHVGHPEGYTATDIMARYKRMRGFNVLHPMGWDAFGLPAEQYAIETGTHPRVTTLKNIDRFRSQLKSLGFSYDWQREISTTEPDYYKWTQWIFLQLFKRGLAYEAEVAVNWCPALGTVLSNEEVIDGLSERGSHPVIRKPMRQWMLRITQYADRLVEDLDDLDWPESIKDMQRNWIGRSEGAELGFPILDSSGAVRDLSVRVYTTRPDTLCGATYLVVGPEHPLLKQITSEDQKDAVAEYVEAALRKSDLERTELQKVKTGVFTGTYARNPATAEDIPVWVADYVLGGYGTGAIMAVPAHDARDFEFAKTFNLPMRQVVSSNDGKEWDQEEAYPGDGILVNSSYEIDINGLSTSEAASKVIQWLEQNGSGKKQVNYKLRDWLFARQRYWGEPFPLLLLENGEVKAVPESDLPVTLPEIDEFTPTGTGEPPLAKATSWVNTTDPESGKPALRETNTMPQWAGSCWYYLRFMDPRNANALVDPEKERYWGSVDLYVGGAEHSVLHLLYARFWHKVLYDIGAVSTKEPFQCLVNQGMILGEVEYTVFRDTRDGSFVSADAVDGSDYYKDERIPENLVVKKGESYALKDDPKIRVSSRAHKMSKSRGNVVNPDDVVTEYGADSLRLYEMFMGPLRDTKIWSTNGVEGVHRFLGRAWRLVVGLPLSGSTYPEGSIATDNEPTKDQLRTLHQCIKKVTEEIDNMRFNTAIAAMMEFINAANKVWEATCLEIRIMRV
;
A
#
# COMPACT_ATOMS: atom_id res chain seq x y z
N MET A 1 -20.06 -12.82 44.12
CA MET A 1 -21.13 -12.18 44.95
C MET A 1 -21.69 -11.03 44.13
N ARG A 2 -22.74 -11.18 43.30
CA ARG A 2 -24.21 -11.15 43.53
C ARG A 2 -24.79 -9.84 44.13
N ARG A 3 -25.75 -9.28 43.35
CA ARG A 3 -26.89 -8.34 43.61
C ARG A 3 -26.60 -6.83 43.44
N SER A 4 -27.44 -5.99 42.81
CA SER A 4 -28.86 -6.11 42.40
C SER A 4 -29.35 -4.96 41.47
N MET A 5 -30.00 -5.32 40.35
CA MET A 5 -31.29 -4.84 39.74
C MET A 5 -31.76 -3.37 39.81
N ARG A 6 -32.24 -2.85 38.66
CA ARG A 6 -33.69 -2.63 38.37
C ARG A 6 -33.98 -2.44 36.86
N ALA A 7 -35.21 -2.80 36.48
CA ALA A 7 -35.68 -3.15 35.14
C ALA A 7 -36.68 -2.13 34.53
N LEU A 8 -36.94 -2.36 33.23
CA LEU A 8 -37.85 -1.73 32.24
C LEU A 8 -39.35 -1.69 32.63
N PRO A 9 -40.22 -1.11 31.76
CA PRO A 9 -40.99 -2.00 30.86
C PRO A 9 -41.19 -1.50 29.40
N ALA A 10 -41.35 -2.46 28.48
CA ALA A 10 -41.99 -2.35 27.16
C ALA A 10 -43.50 -2.75 27.29
N SER A 11 -44.46 -2.36 26.45
CA SER A 11 -44.65 -2.74 25.05
C SER A 11 -46.09 -2.39 24.57
N VAL A 12 -46.37 -2.69 23.29
CA VAL A 12 -47.66 -2.86 22.55
C VAL A 12 -47.98 -1.70 21.58
N ARG A 13 -47.72 -1.80 20.26
CA ARG A 13 -48.35 -2.58 19.13
C ARG A 13 -49.76 -2.10 18.68
N GLU A 14 -49.75 -1.41 17.52
CA GLU A 14 -50.34 -1.84 16.23
C GLU A 14 -51.74 -1.36 15.76
N VAL A 15 -51.78 -1.07 14.44
CA VAL A 15 -52.87 -1.07 13.42
C VAL A 15 -53.75 0.18 13.22
N GLY A 16 -53.82 0.64 11.95
CA GLY A 16 -55.04 1.22 11.38
C GLY A 16 -54.87 2.23 10.24
N ALA A 17 -55.17 1.82 9.01
CA ALA A 17 -54.97 2.53 7.74
C ALA A 17 -56.17 3.36 7.23
N MET A 18 -55.97 3.97 6.04
CA MET A 18 -56.93 4.47 5.01
C MET A 18 -57.49 5.90 5.17
N ALA A 19 -57.78 6.70 4.12
CA ALA A 19 -57.53 6.66 2.67
C ALA A 19 -58.13 7.94 2.01
N SER A 20 -57.83 8.14 0.71
CA SER A 20 -58.64 8.77 -0.36
C SER A 20 -58.46 10.28 -0.66
N ALA A 21 -58.56 10.80 -1.89
CA ALA A 21 -58.61 10.25 -3.26
C ALA A 21 -58.72 11.41 -4.30
N SER A 22 -58.63 11.02 -5.59
CA SER A 22 -59.12 11.63 -6.86
C SER A 22 -58.09 12.36 -7.73
N GLY A 23 -57.96 12.11 -9.06
CA GLY A 23 -58.64 11.17 -9.97
C GLY A 23 -58.53 11.55 -11.46
N THR A 24 -58.45 10.51 -12.33
CA THR A 24 -59.05 10.34 -13.69
C THR A 24 -58.28 10.76 -14.98
N ARG A 25 -58.29 10.05 -16.15
CA ARG A 25 -59.05 8.90 -16.74
C ARG A 25 -58.44 8.37 -18.09
N ILE A 26 -58.55 7.05 -18.33
CA ILE A 26 -59.03 6.28 -19.53
C ILE A 26 -58.34 6.39 -20.92
N CYS A 27 -57.91 5.26 -21.53
CA CYS A 27 -58.65 4.45 -22.55
C CYS A 27 -57.85 3.24 -23.11
N ALA A 28 -58.57 2.22 -23.60
CA ALA A 28 -58.10 0.90 -24.08
C ALA A 28 -58.28 0.69 -25.60
N ASN A 29 -57.64 -0.34 -26.19
CA ASN A 29 -58.07 -1.23 -27.32
C ASN A 29 -56.83 -1.95 -27.93
N LEU A 30 -56.71 -3.30 -27.96
CA LEU A 30 -57.34 -4.37 -28.79
C LEU A 30 -56.70 -4.65 -30.19
N SER A 31 -56.01 -5.82 -30.27
CA SER A 31 -56.03 -6.91 -31.29
C SER A 31 -55.81 -6.70 -32.81
N HIS A 32 -54.88 -7.48 -33.40
CA HIS A 32 -54.96 -8.39 -34.61
C HIS A 32 -53.52 -8.67 -35.13
N VAL A 33 -52.97 -9.90 -35.27
CA VAL A 33 -53.27 -11.15 -36.04
C VAL A 33 -52.68 -11.19 -37.48
N CYS A 34 -52.03 -12.34 -37.77
CA CYS A 34 -51.57 -12.95 -39.05
C CYS A 34 -50.23 -12.48 -39.65
N ALA A 35 -49.18 -13.32 -39.72
CA ALA A 35 -48.97 -14.50 -40.60
C ALA A 35 -48.82 -14.07 -42.08
N SER A 36 -47.77 -14.40 -42.83
CA SER A 36 -47.25 -15.74 -43.12
C SER A 36 -46.17 -15.66 -44.23
N SER A 37 -45.23 -16.65 -44.25
CA SER A 37 -44.66 -17.39 -45.40
C SER A 37 -44.15 -16.64 -46.66
N ALA A 38 -43.18 -17.08 -47.45
CA ALA A 38 -42.23 -18.19 -47.56
C ALA A 38 -41.33 -17.79 -48.76
N ALA A 39 -40.00 -17.93 -48.67
CA ALA A 39 -39.20 -18.98 -49.30
C ALA A 39 -39.07 -18.94 -50.85
N ILE A 40 -37.94 -19.54 -51.30
CA ILE A 40 -37.66 -20.07 -52.65
C ILE A 40 -37.00 -19.07 -53.60
N THR A 41 -35.88 -19.35 -54.29
CA THR A 41 -34.84 -20.40 -54.31
C THR A 41 -33.78 -19.94 -55.34
N SER A 42 -32.59 -20.56 -55.27
CA SER A 42 -31.77 -21.04 -56.42
C SER A 42 -31.29 -20.02 -57.45
N SER A 43 -30.07 -20.07 -57.98
CA SER A 43 -29.11 -21.16 -58.16
C SER A 43 -27.95 -20.59 -58.97
N GLY A 44 -26.78 -21.19 -58.86
CA GLY A 44 -25.96 -21.40 -60.05
C GLY A 44 -24.47 -21.14 -59.87
N GLY A 45 -23.70 -22.21 -60.02
CA GLY A 45 -22.51 -22.14 -60.87
C GLY A 45 -21.17 -22.15 -60.15
N SER A 46 -20.72 -23.35 -59.81
CA SER A 46 -19.33 -23.76 -59.77
C SER A 46 -18.48 -23.21 -60.93
N ILE A 47 -17.22 -22.87 -60.70
CA ILE A 47 -16.03 -23.52 -61.32
C ILE A 47 -14.75 -22.79 -60.92
N SER A 48 -13.75 -23.62 -60.72
CA SER A 48 -12.35 -23.39 -60.39
C SER A 48 -11.56 -22.44 -61.31
N CYS A 49 -10.44 -22.01 -60.72
CA CYS A 49 -9.08 -22.01 -61.29
C CYS A 49 -8.51 -20.67 -61.77
N ARG A 50 -7.57 -20.19 -60.93
CA ARG A 50 -6.17 -19.82 -61.23
C ARG A 50 -5.86 -18.85 -62.37
N ARG A 51 -4.97 -17.91 -61.98
CA ARG A 51 -3.89 -17.28 -62.77
C ARG A 51 -4.43 -16.31 -63.83
N THR A 52 -3.84 -15.18 -64.17
CA THR A 52 -2.51 -14.53 -64.06
C THR A 52 -2.75 -13.21 -64.83
N SER A 53 -2.02 -12.11 -64.79
CA SER A 53 -0.67 -11.71 -64.42
C SER A 53 -0.51 -10.29 -64.96
N PHE A 54 0.29 -9.46 -64.32
CA PHE A 54 1.30 -8.56 -64.91
C PHE A 54 1.95 -7.83 -63.70
N LEU A 55 2.86 -8.45 -62.93
CA LEU A 55 4.34 -8.66 -63.09
C LEU A 55 5.18 -7.37 -62.93
N PRO A 56 6.49 -7.42 -62.56
CA PRO A 56 7.25 -8.24 -61.57
C PRO A 56 8.23 -7.38 -60.69
N SER A 57 8.65 -7.71 -59.45
CA SER A 57 9.56 -8.75 -58.87
C SER A 57 11.08 -8.61 -59.14
N GLN A 58 11.92 -8.81 -58.09
CA GLN A 58 13.20 -9.60 -58.00
C GLN A 58 14.27 -8.92 -57.09
N ARG A 59 15.24 -9.56 -56.41
CA ARG A 59 15.61 -10.92 -55.89
C ARG A 59 16.98 -10.73 -55.16
N VAL A 60 17.22 -11.28 -53.96
CA VAL A 60 17.94 -12.54 -53.58
C VAL A 60 19.49 -12.52 -53.48
N SER A 61 19.98 -12.82 -52.25
CA SER A 61 21.17 -13.55 -51.74
C SER A 61 22.62 -13.30 -52.22
N ALA A 62 23.60 -13.26 -51.30
CA ALA A 62 24.46 -14.41 -50.92
C ALA A 62 25.68 -14.05 -50.02
N LEU A 63 26.08 -15.05 -49.22
CA LEU A 63 27.23 -15.28 -48.31
C LEU A 63 28.65 -14.81 -48.73
N ARG A 64 29.52 -14.50 -47.74
CA ARG A 64 30.70 -15.33 -47.32
C ARG A 64 31.52 -14.71 -46.17
N SER A 65 32.06 -15.63 -45.38
CA SER A 65 32.90 -15.59 -44.17
C SER A 65 34.41 -15.39 -44.40
N ALA A 66 35.17 -14.93 -43.38
CA ALA A 66 36.36 -15.63 -42.80
C ALA A 66 37.12 -14.78 -41.75
N ALA A 67 37.76 -15.47 -40.80
CA ALA A 67 38.45 -14.98 -39.59
C ALA A 67 40.00 -14.99 -39.69
N SER A 68 40.69 -14.30 -38.77
CA SER A 68 41.98 -14.70 -38.12
C SER A 68 42.33 -13.67 -37.01
N VAL A 69 42.47 -14.00 -35.71
CA VAL A 69 43.49 -14.72 -34.89
C VAL A 69 44.57 -13.81 -34.26
N ALA A 70 44.49 -13.72 -32.90
CA ALA A 70 45.50 -13.74 -31.83
C ALA A 70 46.64 -12.71 -31.66
N GLY A 71 46.86 -12.33 -30.38
CA GLY A 71 48.13 -11.90 -29.76
C GLY A 71 47.94 -10.84 -28.65
N ARG A 72 47.92 -11.18 -27.34
CA ARG A 72 49.06 -11.13 -26.37
C ARG A 72 49.86 -9.81 -26.44
N ALA A 73 50.23 -9.09 -25.38
CA ALA A 73 50.28 -9.32 -23.94
C ALA A 73 50.68 -8.01 -23.20
N ASN A 74 50.52 -8.01 -21.86
CA ASN A 74 51.28 -7.29 -20.81
C ASN A 74 51.22 -5.75 -20.80
N GLY A 75 50.79 -5.11 -19.70
CA GLY A 75 51.47 -5.04 -18.39
C GLY A 75 52.34 -3.78 -18.42
N PHE A 76 52.14 -2.74 -17.61
CA PHE A 76 52.46 -2.54 -16.19
C PHE A 76 52.04 -1.07 -15.92
N ASN A 77 51.25 -0.74 -14.89
CA ASN A 77 51.63 -0.45 -13.51
C ASN A 77 52.54 0.78 -13.30
N ILE A 78 52.41 1.40 -12.12
CA ILE A 78 53.19 2.50 -11.50
C ILE A 78 52.51 3.88 -11.66
N SER A 79 51.64 4.29 -10.73
CA SER A 79 51.94 4.85 -9.39
C SER A 79 52.74 6.16 -9.41
N ARG A 80 52.06 7.27 -9.15
CA ARG A 80 52.18 8.11 -7.94
C ARG A 80 53.27 9.19 -7.99
N VAL A 81 52.77 10.44 -7.83
CA VAL A 81 53.24 11.45 -6.84
C VAL A 81 54.53 12.21 -7.22
N PRO A 82 54.74 13.50 -6.84
CA PRO A 82 53.80 14.63 -6.65
C PRO A 82 54.39 16.05 -6.95
N ARG A 83 53.56 17.08 -6.74
CA ARG A 83 53.82 18.36 -6.02
C ARG A 83 55.11 19.19 -6.30
N ILE A 84 54.93 20.45 -6.77
CA ILE A 84 55.05 21.72 -6.01
C ILE A 84 55.43 22.92 -6.92
N ALA A 85 54.54 23.92 -6.89
CA ALA A 85 54.67 25.38 -6.79
C ALA A 85 55.73 26.24 -7.54
N SER A 86 55.22 27.47 -7.82
CA SER A 86 55.89 28.78 -7.98
C SER A 86 56.52 29.04 -9.36
N SER A 87 56.58 30.24 -9.94
CA SER A 87 56.02 31.59 -9.71
C SER A 87 56.56 32.49 -10.85
N CYS A 88 55.93 33.63 -11.11
CA CYS A 88 56.44 34.85 -11.77
C CYS A 88 56.48 34.98 -13.32
N GLU A 89 55.47 35.71 -13.81
CA GLU A 89 55.47 36.93 -14.64
C GLU A 89 56.62 37.29 -15.62
N ALA A 90 56.12 37.65 -16.83
CA ALA A 90 56.42 38.81 -17.69
C ALA A 90 57.48 38.71 -18.80
N GLY A 91 57.01 38.92 -20.05
CA GLY A 91 57.82 39.23 -21.23
C GLY A 91 57.03 39.16 -22.55
N PHE A 92 56.41 40.27 -22.95
CA PHE A 92 55.66 40.47 -24.20
C PHE A 92 56.54 40.43 -25.48
N LEU A 93 56.01 39.87 -26.57
CA LEU A 93 56.05 40.48 -27.92
C LEU A 93 55.10 39.76 -28.92
N ASN A 94 54.21 40.58 -29.50
CA ASN A 94 53.16 40.26 -30.49
C ASN A 94 53.73 39.87 -31.87
N VAL A 95 53.00 39.03 -32.64
CA VAL A 95 52.30 39.39 -33.92
C VAL A 95 51.52 38.18 -34.50
N ARG A 96 50.19 38.40 -34.58
CA ARG A 96 49.14 37.90 -35.52
C ARG A 96 48.65 36.42 -35.55
N SER A 97 47.43 36.29 -35.00
CA SER A 97 46.18 35.71 -35.55
C SER A 97 46.16 34.27 -36.03
N ASP A 98 45.44 33.41 -35.29
CA ASP A 98 44.18 32.85 -35.78
C ASP A 98 43.29 32.34 -34.62
N ALA A 99 41.99 32.40 -34.86
CA ALA A 99 40.90 32.30 -33.92
C ALA A 99 40.75 30.93 -33.25
N THR A 100 40.37 30.93 -31.95
CA THR A 100 39.34 30.11 -31.27
C THR A 100 39.73 29.90 -29.80
N LEU A 101 39.34 30.84 -28.92
CA LEU A 101 39.23 30.61 -27.45
C LEU A 101 38.59 31.80 -26.70
N ALA A 102 37.82 32.66 -27.37
CA ALA A 102 37.18 33.85 -26.76
C ALA A 102 35.64 33.75 -26.68
N GLY A 103 35.09 32.52 -26.72
CA GLY A 103 33.64 32.28 -26.76
C GLY A 103 33.07 31.49 -25.58
N LYS A 104 33.88 31.20 -24.54
CA LYS A 104 33.41 30.42 -23.38
C LYS A 104 33.60 31.08 -22.02
N GLU A 105 34.58 31.97 -21.85
CA GLU A 105 34.73 32.73 -20.59
C GLU A 105 33.82 33.96 -20.54
N THR A 106 33.52 34.58 -21.68
CA THR A 106 32.59 35.71 -21.79
C THR A 106 31.12 35.34 -21.57
N LEU A 107 30.73 34.07 -21.71
CA LEU A 107 29.36 33.62 -21.45
C LEU A 107 29.12 33.29 -19.97
N LEU A 108 30.16 32.92 -19.22
CA LEU A 108 30.07 32.64 -17.78
C LEU A 108 30.10 33.94 -16.98
N GLU A 109 30.97 34.89 -17.32
CA GLU A 109 30.97 36.22 -16.68
C GLU A 109 29.73 37.05 -17.07
N GLN A 110 29.21 36.93 -18.29
CA GLN A 110 27.94 37.59 -18.64
C GLN A 110 26.72 36.90 -18.01
N ALA A 111 26.76 35.59 -17.79
CA ALA A 111 25.70 34.89 -17.06
C ALA A 111 25.73 35.23 -15.57
N GLU A 112 26.90 35.26 -14.92
CA GLU A 112 27.03 35.66 -13.51
C GLU A 112 26.67 37.14 -13.31
N PHE A 113 27.08 38.04 -14.22
CA PHE A 113 26.71 39.46 -14.16
C PHE A 113 25.25 39.72 -14.52
N GLN A 114 24.62 38.92 -15.40
CA GLN A 114 23.16 38.96 -15.62
C GLN A 114 22.39 38.38 -14.42
N THR A 115 22.92 37.38 -13.73
CA THR A 115 22.30 36.80 -12.53
C THR A 115 22.39 37.77 -11.34
N GLU A 116 23.51 38.50 -11.21
CA GLU A 116 23.67 39.60 -10.23
C GLU A 116 22.81 40.82 -10.59
N LEU A 117 22.69 41.21 -11.87
CA LEU A 117 21.77 42.27 -12.30
C LEU A 117 20.29 41.88 -12.24
N GLU A 118 19.95 40.60 -12.38
CA GLU A 118 18.57 40.09 -12.16
C GLU A 118 18.27 39.95 -10.66
N GLN A 119 19.26 39.62 -9.82
CA GLN A 119 19.14 39.69 -8.36
C GLN A 119 19.02 41.14 -7.87
N GLU A 120 19.79 42.09 -8.42
CA GLU A 120 19.69 43.51 -8.09
C GLU A 120 18.43 44.17 -8.67
N LYS A 121 17.93 43.77 -9.84
CA LYS A 121 16.63 44.24 -10.37
C LYS A 121 15.42 43.62 -9.69
N SER A 122 15.57 42.50 -9.00
CA SER A 122 14.48 41.91 -8.19
C SER A 122 14.23 42.65 -6.87
N LEU A 123 15.13 43.54 -6.46
CA LEU A 123 15.05 44.29 -5.20
C LEU A 123 14.17 45.56 -5.26
N GLU A 124 13.59 45.91 -6.41
CA GLU A 124 12.67 47.06 -6.54
C GLU A 124 11.31 46.68 -7.15
N THR A 125 10.81 45.48 -6.86
CA THR A 125 9.37 45.24 -6.99
C THR A 125 8.71 45.83 -5.74
N PRO A 126 7.74 46.76 -5.83
CA PRO A 126 7.02 47.21 -4.63
C PRO A 126 6.47 45.98 -3.93
N GLN A 127 6.95 45.69 -2.72
CA GLN A 127 6.51 44.55 -1.93
C GLN A 127 4.98 44.62 -1.87
N LYS A 128 4.30 43.69 -2.55
CA LYS A 128 2.84 43.73 -2.68
C LYS A 128 2.26 43.55 -1.28
N ILE A 129 1.79 44.64 -0.70
CA ILE A 129 1.43 44.76 0.72
C ILE A 129 0.34 43.74 1.06
N ARG A 130 0.65 42.78 1.95
CA ARG A 130 -0.30 41.75 2.39
C ARG A 130 -0.96 42.20 3.69
N GLY A 131 -2.29 42.13 3.76
CA GLY A 131 -3.06 42.45 4.98
C GLY A 131 -2.86 41.45 6.14
N TYR A 132 -2.08 40.40 5.91
CA TYR A 132 -1.59 39.40 6.87
C TYR A 132 -0.12 39.11 6.49
N PRO A 133 0.88 39.54 7.28
CA PRO A 133 2.29 39.51 6.89
C PRO A 133 2.94 38.15 7.24
N PHE A 134 2.35 37.06 6.74
CA PHE A 134 2.80 35.71 7.06
C PHE A 134 4.28 35.40 6.71
N PRO A 135 4.91 35.94 5.63
CA PRO A 135 6.30 35.61 5.34
C PRO A 135 7.26 36.03 6.45
N GLU A 136 6.95 37.13 7.15
CA GLU A 136 7.73 37.64 8.28
C GLU A 136 7.44 36.84 9.56
N ILE A 137 6.16 36.51 9.79
CA ILE A 137 5.70 35.83 11.02
C ILE A 137 6.16 34.38 11.05
N GLU A 138 5.91 33.63 9.97
CA GLU A 138 6.17 32.20 9.90
C GLU A 138 7.67 31.93 10.01
N ALA A 139 8.50 32.64 9.23
CA ALA A 139 9.96 32.50 9.27
C ALA A 139 10.53 32.80 10.68
N ARG A 140 10.07 33.88 11.33
CA ARG A 140 10.50 34.25 12.68
C ARG A 140 10.22 33.16 13.70
N TRP A 141 9.00 32.61 13.71
CA TRP A 141 8.63 31.58 14.69
C TRP A 141 9.27 30.24 14.40
N GLN A 142 9.40 29.85 13.13
CA GLN A 142 10.12 28.64 12.73
C GLN A 142 11.59 28.70 13.19
N GLN A 143 12.26 29.83 12.96
CA GLN A 143 13.62 30.07 13.44
C GLN A 143 13.69 30.01 14.98
N TYR A 144 12.79 30.69 15.66
CA TYR A 144 12.74 30.67 17.13
C TYR A 144 12.58 29.24 17.67
N TRP A 145 11.66 28.45 17.12
CA TRP A 145 11.42 27.09 17.58
C TRP A 145 12.61 26.16 17.35
N GLU A 146 13.30 26.31 16.22
CA GLU A 146 14.52 25.57 15.89
C GLU A 146 15.67 25.94 16.85
N GLU A 147 15.99 27.23 16.98
CA GLU A 147 17.09 27.72 17.83
C GLU A 147 16.90 27.36 19.31
N ASN A 148 15.65 27.44 19.79
CA ASN A 148 15.31 27.13 21.18
C ASN A 148 14.97 25.64 21.39
N GLN A 149 14.98 24.82 20.34
CA GLN A 149 14.59 23.40 20.40
C GLN A 149 13.24 23.21 21.11
N THR A 150 12.27 24.07 20.80
CA THR A 150 11.01 24.23 21.57
C THR A 150 10.23 22.93 21.70
N PHE A 151 10.35 22.05 20.70
CA PHE A 151 9.59 20.80 20.61
C PHE A 151 10.37 19.56 21.02
N ARG A 152 11.60 19.74 21.53
CA ARG A 152 12.46 18.66 21.99
C ARG A 152 11.77 17.83 23.07
N THR A 153 11.81 16.53 22.90
CA THR A 153 11.37 15.56 23.89
C THR A 153 12.47 15.41 24.95
N PRO A 154 12.17 15.56 26.25
CA PRO A 154 13.16 15.32 27.30
C PRO A 154 13.80 13.93 27.17
N ASP A 155 15.12 13.86 27.24
CA ASP A 155 15.85 12.58 27.12
C ASP A 155 15.75 11.73 28.39
N THR A 156 15.60 12.38 29.54
CA THR A 156 15.35 11.72 30.83
C THR A 156 13.86 11.44 30.97
N VAL A 157 13.53 10.23 31.44
CA VAL A 157 12.16 9.86 31.78
C VAL A 157 11.65 10.76 32.90
N ASP A 158 10.58 11.50 32.63
CA ASP A 158 9.90 12.36 33.59
C ASP A 158 8.47 11.85 33.80
N THR A 159 8.24 11.21 34.95
CA THR A 159 6.95 10.65 35.36
C THR A 159 6.06 11.66 36.09
N THR A 160 6.51 12.91 36.28
CA THR A 160 5.69 13.96 36.92
C THR A 160 4.56 14.47 36.01
N LYS A 161 4.70 14.24 34.70
CA LYS A 161 3.73 14.60 33.67
C LYS A 161 3.27 13.35 32.91
N PRO A 162 2.02 13.32 32.41
CA PRO A 162 1.58 12.25 31.54
C PRO A 162 2.31 12.29 30.20
N LYS A 163 2.64 11.13 29.64
CA LYS A 163 3.25 11.01 28.30
C LYS A 163 2.20 11.03 27.19
N TYR A 164 2.59 11.45 25.99
CA TYR A 164 1.83 11.27 24.76
C TYR A 164 2.78 11.07 23.58
N TYR A 165 2.83 9.87 23.04
CA TYR A 165 3.56 9.52 21.84
C TYR A 165 2.63 9.58 20.62
N VAL A 166 2.80 10.63 19.81
CA VAL A 166 2.11 10.81 18.55
C VAL A 166 3.09 10.61 17.40
N LEU A 167 2.69 9.85 16.39
CA LEU A 167 3.58 9.41 15.35
C LEU A 167 2.90 9.40 13.97
N ASP A 168 3.64 9.90 12.99
CA ASP A 168 3.33 9.80 11.57
C ASP A 168 3.90 8.52 10.97
N MET A 169 3.24 7.97 9.95
CA MET A 169 3.93 7.16 8.96
C MET A 169 5.01 8.02 8.28
N PHE A 170 6.27 7.80 8.66
CA PHE A 170 7.41 8.54 8.11
C PHE A 170 7.55 8.34 6.57
N PRO A 171 7.98 9.36 5.82
CA PRO A 171 7.90 9.33 4.36
C PRO A 171 9.02 8.53 3.70
N TYR A 172 8.70 8.08 2.48
CA TYR A 172 9.70 7.63 1.50
C TYR A 172 10.36 8.84 0.82
N PRO A 173 11.70 9.03 0.93
CA PRO A 173 12.42 10.10 0.25
C PRO A 173 12.67 9.74 -1.24
N SER A 174 11.64 9.25 -1.93
CA SER A 174 11.67 8.87 -3.35
C SER A 174 11.24 9.98 -4.31
N GLY A 175 10.72 11.07 -3.76
CA GLY A 175 10.17 12.22 -4.48
C GLY A 175 11.21 13.31 -4.78
N ALA A 176 10.83 14.30 -5.59
CA ALA A 176 11.59 15.56 -5.68
C ALA A 176 11.21 16.53 -4.52
N GLY A 177 10.50 16.00 -3.53
CA GLY A 177 9.79 16.72 -2.49
C GLY A 177 8.40 16.14 -2.24
N LEU A 178 7.71 16.75 -1.28
CA LEU A 178 6.33 16.53 -0.92
C LEU A 178 5.38 17.02 -2.03
N HIS A 179 4.15 16.52 -1.96
CA HIS A 179 2.96 17.10 -2.58
C HIS A 179 1.95 17.40 -1.48
N VAL A 180 0.96 18.27 -1.71
CA VAL A 180 -0.03 18.70 -0.68
C VAL A 180 -0.86 17.56 -0.07
N GLY A 181 -0.88 16.35 -0.64
CA GLY A 181 -1.43 15.19 0.05
C GLY A 181 -0.60 14.64 1.22
N HIS A 182 0.73 14.87 1.27
CA HIS A 182 1.57 14.36 2.36
C HIS A 182 1.32 15.10 3.69
N PRO A 183 1.25 16.45 3.71
CA PRO A 183 1.12 17.18 4.95
C PRO A 183 -0.23 16.98 5.66
N GLU A 184 -1.29 16.47 5.02
CA GLU A 184 -2.59 16.32 5.70
C GLU A 184 -2.51 15.49 6.99
N GLY A 185 -1.87 14.32 6.94
CA GLY A 185 -1.64 13.48 8.11
C GLY A 185 -0.70 14.13 9.12
N TYR A 186 0.36 14.77 8.63
CA TYR A 186 1.38 15.46 9.43
C TYR A 186 0.84 16.70 10.15
N THR A 187 -0.12 17.38 9.53
CA THR A 187 -0.85 18.50 10.12
C THR A 187 -1.75 17.99 11.25
N ALA A 188 -2.41 16.85 11.07
CA ALA A 188 -3.25 16.25 12.10
C ALA A 188 -2.45 15.84 13.35
N THR A 189 -1.31 15.17 13.18
CA THR A 189 -0.41 14.80 14.29
C THR A 189 0.20 16.04 14.94
N ASP A 190 0.60 17.05 14.17
CA ASP A 190 1.12 18.31 14.72
C ASP A 190 0.10 19.05 15.60
N ILE A 191 -1.17 19.08 15.18
CA ILE A 191 -2.26 19.64 16.00
C ILE A 191 -2.37 18.88 17.32
N MET A 192 -2.37 17.55 17.27
CA MET A 192 -2.45 16.72 18.49
C MET A 192 -1.22 16.90 19.38
N ALA A 193 -0.02 16.95 18.81
CA ALA A 193 1.23 17.17 19.52
C ALA A 193 1.20 18.51 20.27
N ARG A 194 0.86 19.60 19.58
CA ARG A 194 0.76 20.95 20.17
C ARG A 194 -0.33 21.02 21.24
N TYR A 195 -1.52 20.48 20.95
CA TYR A 195 -2.63 20.44 21.89
C TYR A 195 -2.27 19.70 23.19
N LYS A 196 -1.61 18.54 23.09
CA LYS A 196 -1.17 17.77 24.27
C LYS A 196 -0.05 18.48 25.05
N ARG A 197 0.92 19.11 24.37
CA ARG A 197 1.94 19.95 25.03
C ARG A 197 1.30 21.10 25.82
N MET A 198 0.33 21.81 25.23
CA MET A 198 -0.41 22.89 25.89
C MET A 198 -1.21 22.41 27.11
N ARG A 199 -1.56 21.12 27.16
CA ARG A 199 -2.23 20.47 28.29
C ARG A 199 -1.27 19.88 29.34
N GLY A 200 0.03 20.14 29.21
CA GLY A 200 1.04 19.73 30.19
C GLY A 200 1.56 18.29 30.03
N PHE A 201 1.34 17.66 28.86
CA PHE A 201 1.90 16.34 28.57
C PHE A 201 3.37 16.43 28.14
N ASN A 202 4.14 15.39 28.45
CA ASN A 202 5.41 15.12 27.78
C ASN A 202 5.12 14.48 26.43
N VAL A 203 5.43 15.18 25.34
CA VAL A 203 5.08 14.76 23.99
C VAL A 203 6.31 14.30 23.22
N LEU A 204 6.28 13.05 22.74
CA LEU A 204 7.21 12.55 21.73
C LEU A 204 6.52 12.67 20.37
N HIS A 205 7.07 13.53 19.50
CA HIS A 205 6.61 13.74 18.13
C HIS A 205 7.82 13.77 17.20
N PRO A 206 8.28 12.60 16.73
CA PRO A 206 9.51 12.47 15.96
C PRO A 206 9.24 12.43 14.45
N MET A 207 10.29 12.53 13.64
CA MET A 207 10.24 12.32 12.19
C MET A 207 11.51 11.62 11.72
N GLY A 208 11.44 10.87 10.63
CA GLY A 208 12.57 10.17 10.01
C GLY A 208 12.29 9.80 8.57
N TRP A 209 13.08 8.88 8.02
CA TRP A 209 13.05 8.57 6.59
C TRP A 209 13.12 7.06 6.32
N ASP A 210 12.12 6.54 5.62
CA ASP A 210 12.20 5.17 5.09
C ASP A 210 12.90 5.18 3.73
N ALA A 211 14.22 5.11 3.78
CA ALA A 211 15.13 5.56 2.75
C ALA A 211 15.74 4.43 1.88
N PHE A 212 15.63 3.17 2.31
CA PHE A 212 15.95 2.01 1.47
C PHE A 212 14.82 1.68 0.49
N GLY A 213 15.09 0.80 -0.47
CA GLY A 213 14.06 0.23 -1.34
C GLY A 213 14.10 0.64 -2.81
N LEU A 214 13.19 0.02 -3.55
CA LEU A 214 13.09 0.08 -5.01
C LEU A 214 12.96 1.49 -5.61
N PRO A 215 12.14 2.42 -5.07
CA PRO A 215 12.01 3.73 -5.71
C PRO A 215 13.33 4.52 -5.81
N ALA A 216 14.14 4.53 -4.73
CA ALA A 216 15.40 5.23 -4.72
C ALA A 216 16.41 4.57 -5.68
N GLU A 217 16.40 3.25 -5.75
CA GLU A 217 17.23 2.45 -6.66
C GLU A 217 16.86 2.66 -8.14
N GLN A 218 15.57 2.65 -8.48
CA GLN A 218 15.12 2.90 -9.87
C GLN A 218 15.52 4.29 -10.35
N TYR A 219 15.27 5.31 -9.53
CA TYR A 219 15.68 6.67 -9.85
C TYR A 219 17.21 6.79 -10.03
N ALA A 220 17.98 6.10 -9.18
CA ALA A 220 19.43 6.01 -9.30
C ALA A 220 19.87 5.36 -10.63
N ILE A 221 19.21 4.27 -11.04
CA ILE A 221 19.48 3.58 -12.32
C ILE A 221 19.14 4.48 -13.51
N GLU A 222 17.97 5.13 -13.50
CA GLU A 222 17.51 6.00 -14.59
C GLU A 222 18.40 7.23 -14.78
N THR A 223 18.93 7.78 -13.68
CA THR A 223 19.76 9.00 -13.69
C THR A 223 21.26 8.74 -13.73
N GLY A 224 21.69 7.49 -13.53
CA GLY A 224 23.10 7.13 -13.37
C GLY A 224 23.77 7.68 -12.11
N THR A 225 22.99 8.12 -11.11
CA THR A 225 23.53 8.67 -9.84
C THR A 225 23.42 7.64 -8.73
N HIS A 226 24.47 7.44 -7.93
CA HIS A 226 24.47 6.46 -6.84
C HIS A 226 23.29 6.70 -5.86
N PRO A 227 22.55 5.66 -5.43
CA PRO A 227 21.31 5.81 -4.65
C PRO A 227 21.51 6.50 -3.30
N ARG A 228 22.68 6.35 -2.66
CA ARG A 228 23.03 7.11 -1.43
C ARG A 228 22.94 8.63 -1.64
N VAL A 229 23.45 9.12 -2.76
CA VAL A 229 23.53 10.56 -3.05
C VAL A 229 22.14 11.13 -3.31
N THR A 230 21.34 10.44 -4.12
CA THR A 230 19.96 10.86 -4.42
C THR A 230 19.08 10.80 -3.17
N THR A 231 19.24 9.76 -2.35
CA THR A 231 18.50 9.59 -1.09
C THR A 231 18.80 10.73 -0.11
N LEU A 232 20.07 11.07 0.14
CA LEU A 232 20.45 12.17 1.03
C LEU A 232 19.90 13.51 0.54
N LYS A 233 20.02 13.79 -0.77
CA LYS A 233 19.46 15.00 -1.38
C LYS A 233 17.94 15.09 -1.18
N ASN A 234 17.23 13.97 -1.35
CA ASN A 234 15.78 13.92 -1.17
C ASN A 234 15.39 14.06 0.31
N ILE A 235 16.13 13.45 1.24
CA ILE A 235 15.96 13.64 2.68
C ILE A 235 16.07 15.12 3.04
N ASP A 236 17.13 15.80 2.57
CA ASP A 236 17.33 17.22 2.85
C ASP A 236 16.19 18.09 2.30
N ARG A 237 15.70 17.74 1.10
CA ARG A 237 14.56 18.39 0.48
C ARG A 237 13.27 18.19 1.26
N PHE A 238 12.96 16.98 1.69
CA PHE A 238 11.76 16.72 2.50
C PHE A 238 11.88 17.42 3.86
N ARG A 239 13.06 17.38 4.49
CA ARG A 239 13.32 18.08 5.75
C ARG A 239 13.05 19.57 5.62
N SER A 240 13.54 20.22 4.57
CA SER A 240 13.33 21.66 4.37
C SER A 240 11.85 22.01 4.19
N GLN A 241 11.09 21.20 3.47
CA GLN A 241 9.64 21.40 3.31
C GLN A 241 8.86 21.17 4.60
N LEU A 242 9.19 20.11 5.36
CA LEU A 242 8.53 19.87 6.65
C LEU A 242 8.82 20.99 7.66
N LYS A 243 10.04 21.55 7.64
CA LYS A 243 10.39 22.72 8.45
C LYS A 243 9.66 23.98 8.00
N SER A 244 9.54 24.23 6.70
CA SER A 244 8.80 25.40 6.19
C SER A 244 7.30 25.36 6.48
N LEU A 245 6.75 24.15 6.68
CA LEU A 245 5.37 23.95 7.15
C LEU A 245 5.20 24.17 8.68
N GLY A 246 6.29 24.37 9.42
CA GLY A 246 6.25 24.69 10.85
C GLY A 246 5.77 23.53 11.74
N PHE A 247 6.02 22.27 11.35
CA PHE A 247 5.68 21.13 12.18
C PHE A 247 6.56 21.02 13.43
N SER A 248 5.96 20.59 14.54
CA SER A 248 6.55 20.53 15.88
C SER A 248 7.28 19.21 16.15
N TYR A 249 8.15 18.83 15.21
CA TYR A 249 8.97 17.62 15.33
C TYR A 249 10.16 17.84 16.25
N ASP A 250 10.55 16.77 16.93
CA ASP A 250 11.83 16.65 17.60
C ASP A 250 12.92 16.21 16.60
N TRP A 251 13.51 17.17 15.89
CA TRP A 251 14.57 16.91 14.90
C TRP A 251 15.85 16.30 15.51
N GLN A 252 16.04 16.32 16.84
CA GLN A 252 17.19 15.64 17.45
C GLN A 252 17.06 14.12 17.42
N ARG A 253 15.84 13.62 17.16
CA ARG A 253 15.49 12.21 17.07
C ARG A 253 15.33 11.72 15.63
N GLU A 254 15.78 12.52 14.67
CA GLU A 254 15.77 12.15 13.25
C GLU A 254 16.57 10.86 13.00
N ILE A 255 15.98 9.95 12.23
CA ILE A 255 16.59 8.69 11.81
C ILE A 255 16.40 8.49 10.30
N SER A 256 17.29 7.73 9.66
CA SER A 256 17.09 7.21 8.32
C SER A 256 17.37 5.71 8.31
N THR A 257 16.54 4.93 7.62
CA THR A 257 16.70 3.46 7.55
C THR A 257 17.99 3.05 6.84
N THR A 258 18.62 3.95 6.09
CA THR A 258 19.90 3.72 5.38
C THR A 258 21.14 3.88 6.27
N GLU A 259 21.01 4.39 7.48
CA GLU A 259 22.16 4.60 8.37
C GLU A 259 22.62 3.28 9.01
N PRO A 260 23.94 2.97 9.02
CA PRO A 260 24.46 1.76 9.66
C PRO A 260 24.06 1.61 11.13
N ASP A 261 24.03 2.72 11.87
CA ASP A 261 23.62 2.75 13.28
C ASP A 261 22.13 2.41 13.47
N TYR A 262 21.32 2.58 12.43
CA TYR A 262 19.93 2.14 12.39
C TYR A 262 19.83 0.67 12.00
N TYR A 263 20.29 0.30 10.79
CA TYR A 263 20.06 -1.06 10.28
C TYR A 263 20.90 -2.13 10.97
N LYS A 264 21.91 -1.78 11.78
CA LYS A 264 22.52 -2.69 12.77
C LYS A 264 21.45 -3.39 13.61
N TRP A 265 20.44 -2.63 14.04
CA TRP A 265 19.37 -3.15 14.85
C TRP A 265 18.32 -3.91 14.03
N THR A 266 18.05 -3.50 12.79
CA THR A 266 17.26 -4.31 11.84
C THR A 266 17.90 -5.70 11.66
N GLN A 267 19.22 -5.76 11.46
CA GLN A 267 20.00 -7.00 11.38
C GLN A 267 19.92 -7.80 12.68
N TRP A 268 20.04 -7.14 13.83
CA TRP A 268 19.88 -7.79 15.12
C TRP A 268 18.50 -8.44 15.29
N ILE A 269 17.41 -7.75 14.93
CA ILE A 269 16.04 -8.29 14.98
C ILE A 269 15.93 -9.50 14.04
N PHE A 270 16.47 -9.39 12.82
CA PHE A 270 16.51 -10.52 11.89
C PHE A 270 17.23 -11.74 12.48
N LEU A 271 18.35 -11.54 13.18
CA LEU A 271 19.03 -12.64 13.87
C LEU A 271 18.16 -13.27 14.96
N GLN A 272 17.34 -12.49 15.68
CA GLN A 272 16.40 -13.05 16.65
C GLN A 272 15.30 -13.90 15.97
N LEU A 273 14.78 -13.44 14.82
CA LEU A 273 13.86 -14.22 13.99
C LEU A 273 14.52 -15.52 13.51
N PHE A 274 15.75 -15.46 13.02
CA PHE A 274 16.53 -16.62 12.54
C PHE A 274 16.80 -17.64 13.65
N LYS A 275 17.30 -17.20 14.82
CA LYS A 275 17.58 -18.06 15.98
C LYS A 275 16.33 -18.79 16.50
N ARG A 276 15.14 -18.22 16.30
CA ARG A 276 13.85 -18.83 16.69
C ARG A 276 13.24 -19.70 15.59
N GLY A 277 13.91 -19.90 14.46
CA GLY A 277 13.39 -20.66 13.32
C GLY A 277 12.25 -19.96 12.57
N LEU A 278 12.08 -18.65 12.80
CA LEU A 278 11.07 -17.82 12.12
C LEU A 278 11.58 -17.28 10.79
N ALA A 279 12.90 -17.19 10.57
CA ALA A 279 13.48 -16.94 9.25
C ALA A 279 14.05 -18.25 8.69
N TYR A 280 13.68 -18.61 7.46
CA TYR A 280 14.12 -19.84 6.82
C TYR A 280 14.28 -19.66 5.31
N GLU A 281 15.11 -20.51 4.71
CA GLU A 281 15.31 -20.56 3.28
C GLU A 281 14.36 -21.58 2.63
N ALA A 282 13.79 -21.24 1.49
CA ALA A 282 12.99 -22.16 0.69
C ALA A 282 13.12 -21.88 -0.81
N GLU A 283 13.03 -22.93 -1.63
CA GLU A 283 12.75 -22.78 -3.06
C GLU A 283 11.26 -22.58 -3.23
N VAL A 284 10.88 -21.37 -3.66
CA VAL A 284 9.48 -20.99 -3.84
C VAL A 284 9.29 -20.40 -5.23
N ALA A 285 8.13 -20.63 -5.83
CA ALA A 285 7.71 -19.85 -6.98
C ALA A 285 7.51 -18.40 -6.52
N VAL A 286 8.33 -17.50 -7.04
CA VAL A 286 8.31 -16.07 -6.71
C VAL A 286 7.61 -15.27 -7.80
N ASN A 287 7.07 -14.13 -7.41
CA ASN A 287 6.62 -13.10 -8.34
C ASN A 287 7.85 -12.36 -8.85
N TRP A 288 8.31 -12.67 -10.05
CA TRP A 288 9.47 -12.05 -10.66
C TRP A 288 9.04 -10.99 -11.67
N CYS A 289 9.57 -9.77 -11.55
CA CYS A 289 9.36 -8.73 -12.54
C CYS A 289 10.62 -8.57 -13.42
N PRO A 290 10.62 -9.03 -14.69
CA PRO A 290 11.79 -8.94 -15.56
C PRO A 290 12.24 -7.50 -15.82
N ALA A 291 11.30 -6.56 -15.93
CA ALA A 291 11.58 -5.15 -16.16
C ALA A 291 12.33 -4.51 -14.98
N LEU A 292 11.99 -4.93 -13.75
CA LEU A 292 12.60 -4.40 -12.53
C LEU A 292 13.80 -5.23 -12.05
N GLY A 293 13.96 -6.45 -12.57
CA GLY A 293 15.04 -7.35 -12.20
C GLY A 293 15.02 -7.80 -10.74
N THR A 294 13.84 -7.84 -10.10
CA THR A 294 13.68 -8.23 -8.69
C THR A 294 12.42 -9.07 -8.48
N VAL A 295 12.44 -9.85 -7.40
CA VAL A 295 11.24 -10.43 -6.80
C VAL A 295 10.38 -9.37 -6.12
N LEU A 296 9.07 -9.58 -6.19
CA LEU A 296 8.00 -8.85 -5.53
C LEU A 296 7.29 -9.78 -4.53
N SER A 297 6.81 -9.26 -3.41
CA SER A 297 5.89 -10.03 -2.55
C SER A 297 4.50 -10.14 -3.19
N ASN A 298 3.59 -10.90 -2.58
CA ASN A 298 2.22 -11.01 -3.11
C ASN A 298 1.52 -9.65 -3.08
N GLU A 299 1.84 -8.82 -2.09
CA GLU A 299 1.25 -7.50 -1.88
C GLU A 299 1.81 -6.43 -2.85
N GLU A 300 2.94 -6.70 -3.51
CA GLU A 300 3.57 -5.81 -4.50
C GLU A 300 3.07 -6.11 -5.94
N VAL A 301 2.12 -7.04 -6.11
CA VAL A 301 1.53 -7.43 -7.40
C VAL A 301 0.04 -7.09 -7.42
N ILE A 302 -0.36 -6.24 -8.36
CA ILE A 302 -1.73 -5.78 -8.54
C ILE A 302 -2.18 -6.20 -9.93
N ASP A 303 -3.22 -7.02 -10.01
CA ASP A 303 -3.77 -7.55 -11.28
C ASP A 303 -2.72 -8.21 -12.20
N GLY A 304 -1.76 -8.93 -11.60
CA GLY A 304 -0.66 -9.59 -12.32
C GLY A 304 0.44 -8.65 -12.83
N LEU A 305 0.36 -7.36 -12.48
CA LEU A 305 1.35 -6.34 -12.80
C LEU A 305 2.07 -5.88 -11.53
N SER A 306 3.29 -5.38 -11.68
CA SER A 306 4.01 -4.78 -10.56
C SER A 306 3.30 -3.50 -10.08
N GLU A 307 3.17 -3.32 -8.76
CA GLU A 307 2.63 -2.09 -8.14
C GLU A 307 3.35 -0.83 -8.69
N ARG A 308 4.64 -0.98 -9.02
CA ARG A 308 5.45 0.07 -9.64
C ARG A 308 5.69 -0.19 -11.11
N GLY A 309 5.33 0.76 -11.96
CA GLY A 309 5.57 0.72 -13.40
C GLY A 309 4.60 -0.19 -14.19
N SER A 310 3.69 -0.90 -13.51
CA SER A 310 2.67 -1.75 -14.15
C SER A 310 3.26 -2.75 -15.14
N HIS A 311 4.40 -3.34 -14.79
CA HIS A 311 5.11 -4.30 -15.64
C HIS A 311 4.56 -5.72 -15.41
N PRO A 312 4.48 -6.57 -16.45
CA PRO A 312 4.09 -7.96 -16.29
C PRO A 312 4.96 -8.71 -15.28
N VAL A 313 4.31 -9.46 -14.40
CA VAL A 313 4.96 -10.31 -13.40
C VAL A 313 4.84 -11.76 -13.83
N ILE A 314 5.94 -12.51 -13.76
CA ILE A 314 5.98 -13.94 -14.09
C ILE A 314 6.31 -14.75 -12.85
N ARG A 315 5.89 -16.03 -12.85
CA ARG A 315 6.26 -16.98 -11.80
C ARG A 315 7.60 -17.63 -12.15
N LYS A 316 8.56 -17.56 -11.23
CA LYS A 316 9.89 -18.17 -11.38
C LYS A 316 10.24 -18.93 -10.11
N PRO A 317 10.68 -20.20 -10.13
CA PRO A 317 11.23 -20.85 -8.95
C PRO A 317 12.55 -20.18 -8.55
N MET A 318 12.67 -19.73 -7.29
CA MET A 318 13.89 -19.11 -6.77
C MET A 318 14.06 -19.43 -5.28
N ARG A 319 15.32 -19.54 -4.87
CA ARG A 319 15.74 -19.63 -3.47
C ARG A 319 15.53 -18.29 -2.78
N GLN A 320 14.72 -18.24 -1.72
CA GLN A 320 14.39 -17.01 -0.99
C GLN A 320 14.43 -17.20 0.52
N TRP A 321 14.67 -16.09 1.22
CA TRP A 321 14.37 -15.98 2.66
C TRP A 321 12.89 -15.68 2.86
N MET A 322 12.28 -16.47 3.73
CA MET A 322 10.88 -16.39 4.13
C MET A 322 10.79 -16.12 5.64
N LEU A 323 9.81 -15.33 6.08
CA LEU A 323 9.48 -15.16 7.50
C LEU A 323 8.17 -15.88 7.85
N ARG A 324 8.20 -16.70 8.91
CA ARG A 324 7.09 -17.51 9.43
C ARG A 324 6.07 -16.67 10.21
N ILE A 325 5.53 -15.64 9.57
CA ILE A 325 4.46 -14.81 10.15
C ILE A 325 3.21 -15.63 10.48
N THR A 326 2.97 -16.74 9.77
CA THR A 326 1.84 -17.64 10.03
C THR A 326 1.86 -18.27 11.42
N GLN A 327 3.04 -18.42 12.06
CA GLN A 327 3.12 -18.88 13.45
C GLN A 327 2.52 -17.89 14.47
N TYR A 328 2.30 -16.64 14.05
CA TYR A 328 1.68 -15.60 14.86
C TYR A 328 0.26 -15.27 14.39
N ALA A 329 -0.30 -16.01 13.42
CA ALA A 329 -1.59 -15.68 12.79
C ALA A 329 -2.76 -15.57 13.79
N ASP A 330 -2.88 -16.51 14.74
CA ASP A 330 -3.89 -16.45 15.81
C ASP A 330 -3.76 -15.14 16.61
N ARG A 331 -2.58 -14.86 17.16
CA ARG A 331 -2.33 -13.64 17.95
C ARG A 331 -2.51 -12.36 17.12
N LEU A 332 -2.17 -12.39 15.83
CA LEU A 332 -2.39 -11.25 14.94
C LEU A 332 -3.88 -10.99 14.72
N VAL A 333 -4.75 -12.00 14.80
CA VAL A 333 -6.22 -11.81 14.75
C VAL A 333 -6.77 -11.43 16.11
N GLU A 334 -6.45 -12.19 17.16
CA GLU A 334 -7.02 -12.05 18.50
C GLU A 334 -6.66 -10.70 19.14
N ASP A 335 -5.39 -10.29 19.07
CA ASP A 335 -4.94 -9.07 19.72
C ASP A 335 -5.45 -7.78 19.01
N LEU A 336 -6.15 -7.86 17.86
CA LEU A 336 -6.81 -6.71 17.22
C LEU A 336 -7.96 -6.15 18.07
N ASP A 337 -8.58 -6.98 18.89
CA ASP A 337 -9.73 -6.60 19.71
C ASP A 337 -9.34 -5.60 20.82
N ASP A 338 -8.06 -5.57 21.21
CA ASP A 338 -7.49 -4.66 22.20
C ASP A 338 -7.12 -3.28 21.63
N LEU A 339 -7.24 -3.07 20.31
CA LEU A 339 -6.77 -1.87 19.62
C LEU A 339 -7.89 -0.85 19.34
N ASP A 340 -7.59 0.44 19.48
CA ASP A 340 -8.49 1.54 19.06
C ASP A 340 -8.24 1.89 17.58
N TRP A 341 -8.55 0.93 16.71
CA TRP A 341 -8.39 1.05 15.26
C TRP A 341 -9.77 1.07 14.58
N PRO A 342 -9.91 1.66 13.38
CA PRO A 342 -11.17 1.60 12.65
C PRO A 342 -11.54 0.15 12.33
N GLU A 343 -12.81 -0.22 12.51
CA GLU A 343 -13.26 -1.61 12.32
C GLU A 343 -12.99 -2.10 10.89
N SER A 344 -13.13 -1.23 9.89
CA SER A 344 -12.80 -1.55 8.49
C SER A 344 -11.34 -2.01 8.32
N ILE A 345 -10.40 -1.42 9.07
CA ILE A 345 -8.98 -1.80 9.02
C ILE A 345 -8.75 -3.13 9.74
N LYS A 346 -9.41 -3.34 10.90
CA LYS A 346 -9.37 -4.62 11.59
C LYS A 346 -9.92 -5.73 10.69
N ASP A 347 -11.06 -5.49 10.05
CA ASP A 347 -11.68 -6.43 9.12
C ASP A 347 -10.80 -6.71 7.91
N MET A 348 -10.12 -5.69 7.35
CA MET A 348 -9.12 -5.92 6.30
C MET A 348 -8.03 -6.88 6.77
N GLN A 349 -7.46 -6.71 7.97
CA GLN A 349 -6.47 -7.65 8.50
C GLN A 349 -7.06 -9.03 8.82
N ARG A 350 -8.25 -9.13 9.43
CA ARG A 350 -8.91 -10.42 9.70
C ARG A 350 -9.19 -11.19 8.41
N ASN A 351 -9.70 -10.51 7.39
CA ASN A 351 -9.98 -11.10 6.07
C ASN A 351 -8.70 -11.50 5.33
N TRP A 352 -7.64 -10.70 5.44
CA TRP A 352 -6.33 -10.99 4.88
C TRP A 352 -5.68 -12.21 5.54
N ILE A 353 -5.71 -12.26 6.87
CA ILE A 353 -5.20 -13.41 7.62
C ILE A 353 -6.06 -14.64 7.30
N GLY A 354 -7.37 -14.45 7.20
CA GLY A 354 -8.34 -15.43 6.73
C GLY A 354 -8.30 -16.72 7.54
N ARG A 355 -8.30 -16.58 8.87
CA ARG A 355 -8.38 -17.72 9.79
C ARG A 355 -9.68 -18.48 9.56
N SER A 356 -9.55 -19.79 9.38
CA SER A 356 -10.68 -20.70 9.23
C SER A 356 -10.46 -21.95 10.08
N GLU A 357 -11.51 -22.46 10.69
CA GLU A 357 -11.50 -23.76 11.38
C GLU A 357 -12.23 -24.79 10.52
N GLY A 358 -11.65 -25.98 10.44
CA GLY A 358 -12.18 -27.04 9.61
C GLY A 358 -11.58 -28.40 9.96
N ALA A 359 -11.56 -29.28 8.96
CA ALA A 359 -10.98 -30.61 9.06
C ALA A 359 -9.94 -30.84 7.95
N GLU A 360 -8.83 -31.48 8.32
CA GLU A 360 -7.95 -32.15 7.36
C GLU A 360 -8.28 -33.63 7.36
N LEU A 361 -8.48 -34.24 6.19
CA LEU A 361 -8.84 -35.65 6.06
C LEU A 361 -8.25 -36.28 4.79
N GLY A 362 -8.03 -37.59 4.83
CA GLY A 362 -7.47 -38.37 3.74
C GLY A 362 -8.54 -39.11 2.94
N PHE A 363 -8.45 -39.04 1.61
CA PHE A 363 -9.20 -39.88 0.67
C PHE A 363 -8.25 -40.93 0.09
N PRO A 364 -8.41 -42.23 0.40
CA PRO A 364 -7.55 -43.28 -0.13
C PRO A 364 -7.70 -43.42 -1.65
N ILE A 365 -6.58 -43.53 -2.38
CA ILE A 365 -6.57 -43.70 -3.84
C ILE A 365 -6.74 -45.17 -4.20
N LEU A 366 -7.49 -45.43 -5.27
CA LEU A 366 -7.75 -46.77 -5.78
C LEU A 366 -6.75 -47.15 -6.87
N ASP A 367 -6.41 -48.44 -6.95
CA ASP A 367 -5.70 -49.00 -8.10
C ASP A 367 -6.67 -49.37 -9.25
N SER A 368 -6.14 -49.87 -10.35
CA SER A 368 -6.92 -50.27 -11.52
C SER A 368 -7.87 -51.45 -11.27
N SER A 369 -7.70 -52.17 -10.16
CA SER A 369 -8.60 -53.25 -9.72
C SER A 369 -9.69 -52.78 -8.74
N GLY A 370 -9.65 -51.50 -8.32
CA GLY A 370 -10.56 -50.93 -7.32
C GLY A 370 -10.14 -51.15 -5.87
N ALA A 371 -8.94 -51.71 -5.64
CA ALA A 371 -8.38 -51.89 -4.31
C ALA A 371 -7.69 -50.61 -3.82
N VAL A 372 -7.71 -50.40 -2.50
CA VAL A 372 -7.10 -49.22 -1.88
C VAL A 372 -5.59 -49.35 -1.94
N ARG A 373 -4.92 -48.36 -2.53
CA ARG A 373 -3.46 -48.20 -2.51
C ARG A 373 -3.03 -47.66 -1.16
N ASP A 374 -1.77 -47.90 -0.78
CA ASP A 374 -1.10 -47.19 0.31
C ASP A 374 -0.72 -45.76 -0.12
N LEU A 375 -1.73 -45.01 -0.57
CA LEU A 375 -1.62 -43.66 -1.09
C LEU A 375 -2.96 -42.93 -0.83
N SER A 376 -2.90 -41.73 -0.25
CA SER A 376 -4.10 -40.93 0.03
C SER A 376 -3.88 -39.48 -0.36
N VAL A 377 -4.89 -38.88 -0.98
CA VAL A 377 -4.96 -37.44 -1.19
C VAL A 377 -5.58 -36.81 0.06
N ARG A 378 -4.79 -35.97 0.74
CA ARG A 378 -5.29 -35.21 1.89
C ARG A 378 -5.93 -33.92 1.41
N VAL A 379 -7.10 -33.59 1.97
CA VAL A 379 -7.84 -32.36 1.68
C VAL A 379 -8.05 -31.57 2.95
N TYR A 380 -8.22 -30.26 2.82
CA TYR A 380 -8.72 -29.39 3.88
C TYR A 380 -10.10 -28.86 3.49
N THR A 381 -11.04 -28.86 4.45
CA THR A 381 -12.37 -28.28 4.26
C THR A 381 -12.80 -27.49 5.49
N THR A 382 -13.41 -26.33 5.28
CA THR A 382 -14.12 -25.55 6.31
C THR A 382 -15.57 -26.01 6.49
N ARG A 383 -16.03 -26.96 5.67
CA ARG A 383 -17.37 -27.53 5.67
C ARG A 383 -17.31 -29.06 5.84
N PRO A 384 -16.75 -29.58 6.95
CA PRO A 384 -16.73 -31.02 7.18
C PRO A 384 -18.14 -31.61 7.31
N ASP A 385 -19.14 -30.79 7.65
CA ASP A 385 -20.55 -31.17 7.66
C ASP A 385 -21.04 -31.71 6.31
N THR A 386 -20.44 -31.27 5.19
CA THR A 386 -20.90 -31.64 3.84
C THR A 386 -20.14 -32.84 3.24
N LEU A 387 -19.33 -33.55 4.03
CA LEU A 387 -18.48 -34.67 3.57
C LEU A 387 -19.23 -35.75 2.77
N CYS A 388 -20.47 -36.07 3.15
CA CYS A 388 -21.30 -37.06 2.44
C CYS A 388 -21.71 -36.60 1.03
N GLY A 389 -21.63 -35.30 0.75
CA GLY A 389 -21.93 -34.68 -0.54
C GLY A 389 -20.72 -34.57 -1.46
N ALA A 390 -19.53 -34.99 -1.02
CA ALA A 390 -18.33 -34.94 -1.84
C ALA A 390 -18.38 -35.99 -2.96
N THR A 391 -18.47 -35.53 -4.21
CA THR A 391 -18.68 -36.39 -5.39
C THR A 391 -17.46 -36.49 -6.32
N TYR A 392 -16.44 -35.65 -6.12
CA TYR A 392 -15.13 -35.75 -6.77
C TYR A 392 -14.07 -35.02 -5.94
N LEU A 393 -12.80 -35.29 -6.25
CA LEU A 393 -11.67 -34.56 -5.68
C LEU A 393 -11.01 -33.70 -6.75
N VAL A 394 -10.45 -32.57 -6.33
CA VAL A 394 -9.63 -31.73 -7.21
C VAL A 394 -8.29 -31.46 -6.55
N VAL A 395 -7.21 -31.74 -7.29
CA VAL A 395 -5.83 -31.41 -6.90
C VAL A 395 -5.32 -30.25 -7.74
N GLY A 396 -4.47 -29.41 -7.16
CA GLY A 396 -3.79 -28.34 -7.89
C GLY A 396 -2.76 -28.89 -8.90
N PRO A 397 -2.45 -28.17 -9.99
CA PRO A 397 -1.40 -28.53 -10.95
C PRO A 397 -0.02 -28.77 -10.33
N GLU A 398 0.28 -28.10 -9.21
CA GLU A 398 1.53 -28.23 -8.46
C GLU A 398 1.53 -29.37 -7.43
N HIS A 399 0.42 -30.11 -7.28
CA HIS A 399 0.25 -31.03 -6.17
C HIS A 399 1.28 -32.17 -6.21
N PRO A 400 2.04 -32.45 -5.12
CA PRO A 400 3.16 -33.41 -5.14
C PRO A 400 2.77 -34.83 -5.56
N LEU A 401 1.53 -35.25 -5.25
CA LEU A 401 1.04 -36.58 -5.61
C LEU A 401 0.51 -36.68 -7.04
N LEU A 402 0.35 -35.58 -7.77
CA LEU A 402 -0.31 -35.56 -9.08
C LEU A 402 0.27 -36.61 -10.03
N LYS A 403 1.60 -36.66 -10.17
CA LYS A 403 2.29 -37.65 -11.01
C LYS A 403 2.03 -39.11 -10.61
N GLN A 404 1.77 -39.39 -9.33
CA GLN A 404 1.55 -40.75 -8.81
C GLN A 404 0.09 -41.21 -8.91
N ILE A 405 -0.83 -40.26 -9.02
CA ILE A 405 -2.28 -40.49 -9.16
C ILE A 405 -2.76 -40.35 -10.61
N THR A 406 -1.93 -39.86 -11.53
CA THR A 406 -2.27 -39.85 -12.95
C THR A 406 -2.10 -41.25 -13.56
N SER A 407 -3.13 -41.75 -14.24
CA SER A 407 -3.04 -43.00 -15.00
C SER A 407 -2.19 -42.82 -16.27
N GLU A 408 -1.65 -43.92 -16.81
CA GLU A 408 -0.79 -43.84 -18.00
C GLU A 408 -1.54 -43.24 -19.21
N ASP A 409 -2.84 -43.55 -19.36
CA ASP A 409 -3.67 -43.04 -20.46
C ASP A 409 -3.95 -41.52 -20.37
N GLN A 410 -3.86 -40.92 -19.18
CA GLN A 410 -4.14 -39.50 -18.94
C GLN A 410 -2.88 -38.64 -18.82
N LYS A 411 -1.70 -39.27 -18.86
CA LYS A 411 -0.41 -38.64 -18.58
C LYS A 411 -0.11 -37.43 -19.48
N ASP A 412 -0.33 -37.57 -20.79
CA ASP A 412 -0.06 -36.51 -21.76
C ASP A 412 -1.03 -35.32 -21.59
N ALA A 413 -2.33 -35.61 -21.42
CA ALA A 413 -3.36 -34.59 -21.22
C ALA A 413 -3.16 -33.81 -19.91
N VAL A 414 -2.81 -34.51 -18.82
CA VAL A 414 -2.49 -33.88 -17.54
C VAL A 414 -1.22 -33.05 -17.64
N ALA A 415 -0.18 -33.54 -18.31
CA ALA A 415 1.07 -32.79 -18.49
C ALA A 415 0.86 -31.51 -19.29
N GLU A 416 0.11 -31.56 -20.39
CA GLU A 416 -0.25 -30.40 -21.20
C GLU A 416 -1.06 -29.37 -20.38
N TYR A 417 -2.02 -29.84 -19.59
CA TYR A 417 -2.82 -28.98 -18.74
C TYR A 417 -2.00 -28.30 -17.64
N VAL A 418 -1.10 -29.03 -16.98
CA VAL A 418 -0.20 -28.49 -15.95
C VAL A 418 0.73 -27.43 -16.55
N GLU A 419 1.34 -27.69 -17.71
CA GLU A 419 2.15 -26.70 -18.43
C GLU A 419 1.37 -25.42 -18.74
N ALA A 420 0.11 -25.54 -19.19
CA ALA A 420 -0.73 -24.38 -19.48
C ALA A 420 -1.14 -23.62 -18.20
N ALA A 421 -1.46 -24.34 -17.13
CA ALA A 421 -1.88 -23.75 -15.85
C ALA A 421 -0.74 -23.01 -15.13
N LEU A 422 0.49 -23.54 -15.17
CA LEU A 422 1.68 -22.93 -14.54
C LEU A 422 2.10 -21.60 -15.18
N ARG A 423 1.62 -21.31 -16.39
CA ARG A 423 1.85 -20.02 -17.07
C ARG A 423 0.88 -18.93 -16.62
N LYS A 424 -0.18 -19.29 -15.89
CA LYS A 424 -1.16 -18.36 -15.33
C LYS A 424 -0.76 -17.96 -13.90
N SER A 425 -1.09 -16.73 -13.54
CA SER A 425 -1.02 -16.23 -12.16
C SER A 425 -2.11 -16.84 -11.27
N ASP A 426 -1.91 -16.82 -9.95
CA ASP A 426 -2.92 -17.26 -8.97
C ASP A 426 -4.26 -16.51 -9.15
N LEU A 427 -4.21 -15.23 -9.54
CA LEU A 427 -5.39 -14.40 -9.80
C LEU A 427 -6.14 -14.81 -11.07
N GLU A 428 -5.40 -15.07 -12.17
CA GLU A 428 -5.97 -15.59 -13.42
C GLU A 428 -6.64 -16.95 -13.26
N ARG A 429 -6.15 -17.75 -12.31
CA ARG A 429 -6.66 -19.08 -11.98
C ARG A 429 -7.89 -19.06 -11.08
N THR A 430 -8.12 -17.97 -10.35
CA THR A 430 -9.19 -17.88 -9.34
C THR A 430 -10.26 -16.88 -9.77
N GLU A 431 -10.11 -15.61 -9.43
CA GLU A 431 -11.15 -14.58 -9.57
C GLU A 431 -11.44 -14.18 -11.01
N LEU A 432 -10.41 -14.17 -11.88
CA LEU A 432 -10.57 -13.76 -13.29
C LEU A 432 -11.03 -14.91 -14.19
N GLN A 433 -11.12 -16.13 -13.66
CA GLN A 433 -11.46 -17.30 -14.44
C GLN A 433 -12.98 -17.41 -14.66
N LYS A 434 -13.44 -17.00 -15.84
CA LYS A 434 -14.86 -17.09 -16.25
C LYS A 434 -15.32 -18.50 -16.62
N VAL A 435 -14.40 -19.37 -17.02
CA VAL A 435 -14.72 -20.75 -17.47
C VAL A 435 -13.84 -21.71 -16.69
N LYS A 436 -14.46 -22.65 -15.98
CA LYS A 436 -13.75 -23.69 -15.24
C LYS A 436 -13.11 -24.68 -16.20
N THR A 437 -11.85 -25.00 -15.96
CA THR A 437 -11.08 -25.96 -16.77
C THR A 437 -10.49 -27.03 -15.86
N GLY A 438 -10.27 -28.23 -16.38
CA GLY A 438 -9.66 -29.32 -15.63
C GLY A 438 -9.56 -30.59 -16.47
N VAL A 439 -8.76 -31.54 -15.99
CA VAL A 439 -8.52 -32.84 -16.65
C VAL A 439 -8.71 -33.96 -15.63
N PHE A 440 -9.43 -35.01 -16.03
CA PHE A 440 -9.57 -36.21 -15.22
C PHE A 440 -8.22 -36.93 -15.13
N THR A 441 -7.77 -37.26 -13.92
CA THR A 441 -6.45 -37.88 -13.74
C THR A 441 -6.42 -39.35 -14.16
N GLY A 442 -7.57 -39.97 -14.41
CA GLY A 442 -7.66 -41.40 -14.72
C GLY A 442 -7.78 -42.30 -13.50
N THR A 443 -7.83 -41.72 -12.29
CA THR A 443 -7.95 -42.47 -11.03
C THR A 443 -9.12 -42.00 -10.18
N TYR A 444 -9.50 -42.87 -9.24
CA TYR A 444 -10.58 -42.66 -8.30
C TYR A 444 -10.02 -42.70 -6.87
N ALA A 445 -10.70 -42.01 -5.98
CA ALA A 445 -10.47 -42.05 -4.54
C ALA A 445 -11.73 -42.57 -3.84
N ARG A 446 -11.59 -43.14 -2.64
CA ARG A 446 -12.74 -43.58 -1.83
C ARG A 446 -13.16 -42.49 -0.86
N ASN A 447 -14.43 -42.11 -0.89
CA ASN A 447 -15.00 -41.22 0.12
C ASN A 447 -15.08 -41.97 1.46
N PRO A 448 -14.44 -41.49 2.54
CA PRO A 448 -14.39 -42.22 3.80
C PRO A 448 -15.75 -42.29 4.51
N ALA A 449 -16.69 -41.37 4.23
CA ALA A 449 -18.00 -41.37 4.86
C ALA A 449 -19.02 -42.25 4.11
N THR A 450 -18.98 -42.25 2.78
CA THR A 450 -19.98 -42.94 1.95
C THR A 450 -19.49 -44.27 1.36
N ALA A 451 -18.18 -44.53 1.43
CA ALA A 451 -17.47 -45.63 0.76
C ALA A 451 -17.59 -45.63 -0.77
N GLU A 452 -18.14 -44.57 -1.38
CA GLU A 452 -18.27 -44.43 -2.82
C GLU A 452 -16.93 -44.06 -3.48
N ASP A 453 -16.73 -44.55 -4.70
CA ASP A 453 -15.57 -44.24 -5.52
C ASP A 453 -15.82 -42.94 -6.31
N ILE A 454 -15.01 -41.93 -6.07
CA ILE A 454 -15.17 -40.59 -6.63
C ILE A 454 -13.95 -40.23 -7.52
N PRO A 455 -14.14 -39.62 -8.69
CA PRO A 455 -13.05 -39.33 -9.61
C PRO A 455 -12.12 -38.24 -9.07
N VAL A 456 -10.83 -38.33 -9.38
CA VAL A 456 -9.85 -37.30 -9.04
C VAL A 456 -9.50 -36.47 -10.28
N TRP A 457 -9.60 -35.16 -10.17
CA TRP A 457 -9.34 -34.19 -11.24
C TRP A 457 -8.15 -33.30 -10.89
N VAL A 458 -7.46 -32.82 -11.92
CA VAL A 458 -6.55 -31.68 -11.80
C VAL A 458 -7.25 -30.43 -12.36
N ALA A 459 -7.24 -29.33 -11.61
CA ALA A 459 -7.80 -28.06 -12.05
C ALA A 459 -7.05 -26.86 -11.47
N ASP A 460 -6.92 -25.81 -12.26
CA ASP A 460 -6.10 -24.65 -11.94
C ASP A 460 -6.72 -23.73 -10.87
N TYR A 461 -8.04 -23.77 -10.65
CA TYR A 461 -8.70 -23.03 -9.56
C TYR A 461 -8.34 -23.53 -8.15
N VAL A 462 -7.73 -24.71 -8.04
CA VAL A 462 -7.10 -25.21 -6.81
C VAL A 462 -5.62 -24.86 -6.83
N LEU A 463 -5.19 -24.08 -5.83
CA LEU A 463 -3.80 -23.63 -5.70
C LEU A 463 -3.01 -24.65 -4.88
N GLY A 464 -1.95 -25.24 -5.45
CA GLY A 464 -1.16 -26.27 -4.75
C GLY A 464 -0.47 -25.77 -3.46
N GLY A 465 -0.25 -24.47 -3.33
CA GLY A 465 0.34 -23.84 -2.14
C GLY A 465 -0.66 -23.42 -1.05
N TYR A 466 -1.96 -23.73 -1.21
CA TYR A 466 -3.00 -23.38 -0.24
C TYR A 466 -3.65 -24.62 0.38
N GLY A 467 -3.77 -24.64 1.72
CA GLY A 467 -4.23 -25.82 2.44
C GLY A 467 -3.32 -27.02 2.18
N THR A 468 -3.89 -28.14 1.76
CA THR A 468 -3.13 -29.33 1.33
C THR A 468 -2.80 -29.33 -0.17
N GLY A 469 -3.23 -28.32 -0.92
CA GLY A 469 -3.18 -28.29 -2.38
C GLY A 469 -4.21 -29.18 -3.07
N ALA A 470 -5.20 -29.69 -2.31
CA ALA A 470 -6.31 -30.49 -2.81
C ALA A 470 -7.59 -30.20 -2.01
N ILE A 471 -8.75 -30.36 -2.66
CA ILE A 471 -10.07 -30.16 -2.06
C ILE A 471 -10.98 -31.37 -2.33
N MET A 472 -11.92 -31.59 -1.41
CA MET A 472 -13.12 -32.37 -1.71
C MET A 472 -14.15 -31.43 -2.32
N ALA A 473 -14.72 -31.79 -3.46
CA ALA A 473 -15.68 -30.95 -4.14
C ALA A 473 -17.10 -31.36 -3.79
N VAL A 474 -17.91 -30.40 -3.32
CA VAL A 474 -19.30 -30.60 -2.91
C VAL A 474 -20.22 -29.67 -3.71
N PRO A 475 -20.57 -30.04 -4.96
CA PRO A 475 -21.24 -29.15 -5.90
C PRO A 475 -22.54 -28.54 -5.41
N ALA A 476 -23.33 -29.27 -4.63
CA ALA A 476 -24.59 -28.73 -4.13
C ALA A 476 -24.40 -27.57 -3.13
N HIS A 477 -23.19 -27.38 -2.59
CA HIS A 477 -22.92 -26.45 -1.47
C HIS A 477 -21.69 -25.53 -1.65
N ASP A 478 -20.98 -25.60 -2.77
CA ASP A 478 -19.94 -24.63 -3.15
C ASP A 478 -20.14 -24.22 -4.62
N ALA A 479 -20.21 -22.92 -4.87
CA ALA A 479 -20.48 -22.37 -6.20
C ALA A 479 -19.41 -22.72 -7.24
N ARG A 480 -18.13 -22.80 -6.84
CA ARG A 480 -17.03 -23.13 -7.75
C ARG A 480 -17.11 -24.61 -8.14
N ASP A 481 -17.40 -25.46 -7.16
CA ASP A 481 -17.60 -26.89 -7.37
C ASP A 481 -18.83 -27.17 -8.23
N PHE A 482 -19.89 -26.36 -8.06
CA PHE A 482 -21.10 -26.41 -8.87
C PHE A 482 -20.82 -26.08 -10.35
N GLU A 483 -20.16 -24.95 -10.61
CA GLU A 483 -19.79 -24.54 -11.97
C GLU A 483 -18.89 -25.57 -12.66
N PHE A 484 -17.91 -26.12 -11.93
CA PHE A 484 -17.04 -27.18 -12.44
C PHE A 484 -17.85 -28.45 -12.73
N ALA A 485 -18.71 -28.88 -11.81
CA ALA A 485 -19.54 -30.06 -11.98
C ALA A 485 -20.54 -29.90 -13.14
N LYS A 486 -21.12 -28.72 -13.35
CA LYS A 486 -21.99 -28.41 -14.50
C LYS A 486 -21.21 -28.48 -15.82
N THR A 487 -19.98 -27.97 -15.83
CA THR A 487 -19.10 -27.97 -17.02
C THR A 487 -18.71 -29.39 -17.44
N PHE A 488 -18.40 -30.26 -16.47
CA PHE A 488 -17.91 -31.62 -16.71
C PHE A 488 -18.96 -32.72 -16.50
N ASN A 489 -20.23 -32.34 -16.30
CA ASN A 489 -21.35 -33.24 -16.04
C ASN A 489 -21.08 -34.24 -14.90
N LEU A 490 -20.58 -33.74 -13.77
CA LEU A 490 -20.25 -34.52 -12.59
C LEU A 490 -21.46 -34.61 -11.62
N PRO A 491 -21.55 -35.67 -10.81
CA PRO A 491 -22.66 -35.85 -9.87
C PRO A 491 -22.73 -34.71 -8.84
N MET A 492 -23.96 -34.33 -8.48
CA MET A 492 -24.23 -33.36 -7.43
C MET A 492 -25.18 -33.97 -6.41
N ARG A 493 -24.86 -33.87 -5.12
CA ARG A 493 -25.67 -34.44 -4.03
C ARG A 493 -25.96 -33.37 -2.99
N GLN A 494 -27.24 -33.07 -2.80
CA GLN A 494 -27.67 -32.23 -1.69
C GLN A 494 -27.51 -32.98 -0.36
N VAL A 495 -26.77 -32.38 0.56
CA VAL A 495 -26.61 -32.84 1.94
C VAL A 495 -27.01 -31.82 2.99
N VAL A 496 -27.27 -30.57 2.60
CA VAL A 496 -27.83 -29.52 3.47
C VAL A 496 -29.15 -29.02 2.89
N SER A 497 -30.21 -29.02 3.70
CA SER A 497 -31.48 -28.37 3.39
C SER A 497 -31.58 -27.01 4.07
N SER A 498 -32.18 -26.03 3.40
CA SER A 498 -32.29 -24.68 3.95
C SER A 498 -33.28 -24.62 5.12
N ASN A 499 -33.01 -23.74 6.07
CA ASN A 499 -33.87 -23.55 7.25
C ASN A 499 -35.25 -22.96 6.90
N ASP A 500 -35.41 -22.35 5.72
CA ASP A 500 -36.68 -21.79 5.24
C ASP A 500 -37.57 -22.81 4.52
N GLY A 501 -37.14 -24.08 4.45
CA GLY A 501 -37.94 -25.19 3.91
C GLY A 501 -38.08 -25.16 2.39
N LYS A 502 -37.30 -24.34 1.68
CA LYS A 502 -37.27 -24.35 0.21
C LYS A 502 -36.52 -25.58 -0.29
N GLU A 503 -37.04 -26.18 -1.35
CA GLU A 503 -36.30 -27.20 -2.10
C GLU A 503 -35.06 -26.57 -2.75
N TRP A 504 -34.00 -27.36 -2.90
CA TRP A 504 -32.77 -26.89 -3.52
C TRP A 504 -32.98 -26.65 -5.01
N ASP A 505 -32.68 -25.42 -5.44
CA ASP A 505 -32.65 -25.05 -6.85
C ASP A 505 -31.41 -25.67 -7.51
N GLN A 506 -31.61 -26.69 -8.33
CA GLN A 506 -30.53 -27.39 -9.04
C GLN A 506 -29.83 -26.55 -10.11
N GLU A 507 -30.21 -25.27 -10.28
CA GLU A 507 -29.50 -24.32 -11.13
C GLU A 507 -28.40 -23.55 -10.39
N GLU A 508 -28.32 -23.61 -9.06
CA GLU A 508 -27.29 -22.94 -8.25
C GLU A 508 -26.84 -23.76 -7.03
N ALA A 509 -25.64 -23.48 -6.50
CA ALA A 509 -25.19 -24.07 -5.24
C ALA A 509 -25.91 -23.42 -4.04
N TYR A 510 -26.17 -24.18 -2.98
CA TYR A 510 -26.63 -23.68 -1.69
C TYR A 510 -25.48 -23.64 -0.66
N PRO A 511 -24.75 -22.51 -0.51
CA PRO A 511 -23.63 -22.39 0.43
C PRO A 511 -24.06 -22.15 1.87
N GLY A 512 -25.36 -21.91 2.12
CA GLY A 512 -25.88 -21.51 3.42
C GLY A 512 -25.84 -22.62 4.48
N ASP A 513 -26.11 -22.20 5.71
CA ASP A 513 -26.31 -23.10 6.85
C ASP A 513 -27.72 -23.65 6.88
N GLY A 514 -27.87 -24.88 7.39
CA GLY A 514 -29.13 -25.58 7.36
C GLY A 514 -29.14 -26.85 8.19
N ILE A 515 -30.02 -27.77 7.80
CA ILE A 515 -30.17 -29.09 8.42
C ILE A 515 -29.62 -30.16 7.50
N LEU A 516 -28.86 -31.09 8.06
CA LEU A 516 -28.24 -32.16 7.29
C LEU A 516 -29.28 -33.19 6.83
N VAL A 517 -29.20 -33.55 5.55
CA VAL A 517 -30.02 -34.54 4.85
C VAL A 517 -29.12 -35.46 4.03
N ASN A 518 -29.62 -36.62 3.59
CA ASN A 518 -28.88 -37.56 2.74
C ASN A 518 -27.46 -37.90 3.23
N SER A 519 -27.26 -37.91 4.56
CA SER A 519 -25.94 -38.01 5.21
C SER A 519 -25.96 -39.06 6.33
N SER A 520 -26.56 -40.22 6.05
CA SER A 520 -26.60 -41.39 6.93
C SER A 520 -25.90 -42.58 6.27
N TYR A 521 -24.61 -42.73 6.55
CA TYR A 521 -23.72 -43.77 6.01
C TYR A 521 -22.88 -44.39 7.14
N GLU A 522 -21.53 -44.39 7.03
CA GLU A 522 -20.60 -44.76 8.11
C GLU A 522 -20.70 -43.79 9.32
N ILE A 523 -21.24 -42.60 9.06
CA ILE A 523 -21.66 -41.62 10.06
C ILE A 523 -23.10 -41.21 9.75
N ASP A 524 -23.93 -41.11 10.79
CA ASP A 524 -25.27 -40.53 10.68
C ASP A 524 -25.29 -39.14 11.30
N ILE A 525 -25.41 -38.12 10.44
CA ILE A 525 -25.50 -36.70 10.80
C ILE A 525 -26.82 -36.08 10.36
N ASN A 526 -27.78 -36.87 9.86
CA ASN A 526 -29.07 -36.35 9.44
C ASN A 526 -29.80 -35.65 10.60
N GLY A 527 -30.52 -34.57 10.29
CA GLY A 527 -31.30 -33.80 11.27
C GLY A 527 -30.48 -32.89 12.18
N LEU A 528 -29.15 -32.94 12.13
CA LEU A 528 -28.28 -31.99 12.85
C LEU A 528 -28.19 -30.66 12.10
N SER A 529 -27.88 -29.58 12.82
CA SER A 529 -27.47 -28.33 12.19
C SER A 529 -26.06 -28.43 11.60
N THR A 530 -25.72 -27.56 10.64
CA THR A 530 -24.36 -27.43 10.06
C THR A 530 -23.25 -27.47 11.13
N SER A 531 -23.37 -26.67 12.19
CA SER A 531 -22.34 -26.54 13.23
C SER A 531 -22.19 -27.81 14.09
N GLU A 532 -23.32 -28.45 14.45
CA GLU A 532 -23.32 -29.71 15.20
C GLU A 532 -22.76 -30.85 14.36
N ALA A 533 -23.17 -30.94 13.09
CA ALA A 533 -22.67 -31.93 12.15
C ALA A 533 -21.18 -31.77 11.89
N ALA A 534 -20.69 -30.54 11.67
CA ALA A 534 -19.27 -30.26 11.49
C ALA A 534 -18.44 -30.77 12.68
N SER A 535 -18.91 -30.48 13.90
CA SER A 535 -18.26 -30.95 15.14
C SER A 535 -18.26 -32.48 15.24
N LYS A 536 -19.38 -33.13 14.90
CA LYS A 536 -19.54 -34.59 14.94
C LYS A 536 -18.67 -35.30 13.89
N VAL A 537 -18.57 -34.74 12.68
CA VAL A 537 -17.71 -35.27 11.61
C VAL A 537 -16.24 -35.15 11.99
N ILE A 538 -15.79 -34.01 12.52
CA ILE A 538 -14.41 -33.85 13.00
C ILE A 538 -14.07 -34.90 14.06
N GLN A 539 -14.94 -35.08 15.06
CA GLN A 539 -14.74 -36.07 16.11
C GLN A 539 -14.66 -37.51 15.54
N TRP A 540 -15.53 -37.84 14.59
CA TRP A 540 -15.54 -39.14 13.92
C TRP A 540 -14.25 -39.37 13.10
N LEU A 541 -13.77 -38.36 12.37
CA LEU A 541 -12.50 -38.40 11.63
C LEU A 541 -11.29 -38.65 12.55
N GLU A 542 -11.29 -38.05 13.74
CA GLU A 542 -10.23 -38.27 14.73
C GLU A 542 -10.28 -39.67 15.31
N GLN A 543 -11.48 -40.19 15.60
CA GLN A 543 -11.67 -41.53 16.17
C GLN A 543 -11.28 -42.66 15.20
N ASN A 544 -11.57 -42.49 13.91
CA ASN A 544 -11.25 -43.49 12.89
C ASN A 544 -9.86 -43.28 12.24
N GLY A 545 -9.12 -42.26 12.67
CA GLY A 545 -7.78 -41.95 12.17
C GLY A 545 -7.74 -41.46 10.72
N SER A 546 -8.89 -41.12 10.12
CA SER A 546 -8.99 -40.67 8.72
C SER A 546 -8.87 -39.15 8.57
N GLY A 547 -8.81 -38.41 9.68
CA GLY A 547 -8.61 -36.97 9.69
C GLY A 547 -8.44 -36.37 11.08
N LYS A 548 -8.38 -35.04 11.15
CA LYS A 548 -8.24 -34.27 12.39
C LYS A 548 -8.84 -32.87 12.27
N LYS A 549 -9.17 -32.24 13.40
CA LYS A 549 -9.41 -30.79 13.43
C LYS A 549 -8.17 -30.05 12.94
N GLN A 550 -8.36 -29.08 12.04
CA GLN A 550 -7.27 -28.26 11.52
C GLN A 550 -7.71 -26.80 11.43
N VAL A 551 -6.85 -25.90 11.90
CA VAL A 551 -6.99 -24.46 11.65
C VAL A 551 -6.12 -24.12 10.44
N ASN A 552 -6.65 -23.32 9.52
CA ASN A 552 -5.95 -22.90 8.31
C ASN A 552 -6.09 -21.39 8.09
N TYR A 553 -5.15 -20.80 7.37
CA TYR A 553 -5.06 -19.37 7.14
C TYR A 553 -4.93 -19.06 5.66
N LYS A 554 -5.51 -17.94 5.21
CA LYS A 554 -5.19 -17.32 3.91
C LYS A 554 -3.79 -16.72 3.91
N LEU A 555 -3.34 -16.23 5.07
CA LEU A 555 -1.99 -15.71 5.25
C LEU A 555 -0.94 -16.74 4.82
N ARG A 556 0.01 -16.31 4.00
CA ARG A 556 1.22 -17.07 3.67
C ARG A 556 2.40 -16.52 4.44
N ASP A 557 3.45 -17.33 4.56
CA ASP A 557 4.74 -16.85 5.06
C ASP A 557 5.27 -15.72 4.16
N TRP A 558 5.93 -14.75 4.78
CA TRP A 558 6.30 -13.50 4.14
C TRP A 558 7.57 -13.70 3.30
N LEU A 559 7.44 -13.53 1.98
CA LEU A 559 8.59 -13.48 1.06
C LEU A 559 9.42 -12.22 1.35
N PHE A 560 10.57 -12.44 1.97
CA PHE A 560 11.35 -11.38 2.61
C PHE A 560 12.55 -10.94 1.76
N ALA A 561 13.36 -11.85 1.22
CA ALA A 561 14.53 -11.49 0.42
C ALA A 561 14.20 -10.70 -0.85
N ARG A 562 15.15 -9.85 -1.29
CA ARG A 562 15.09 -9.05 -2.52
C ARG A 562 16.42 -9.12 -3.27
N GLN A 563 16.36 -9.24 -4.59
CA GLN A 563 17.54 -9.29 -5.46
C GLN A 563 17.95 -7.87 -5.88
N ARG A 564 18.16 -7.01 -4.89
CA ARG A 564 18.42 -5.57 -5.06
C ARG A 564 19.71 -5.16 -4.36
N TYR A 565 20.28 -4.05 -4.81
CA TYR A 565 21.42 -3.42 -4.15
C TYR A 565 20.97 -2.55 -2.97
N TRP A 566 19.98 -1.67 -3.18
CA TRP A 566 19.61 -0.65 -2.20
C TRP A 566 18.65 -1.17 -1.12
N GLY A 567 19.17 -2.00 -0.23
CA GLY A 567 18.48 -2.53 0.95
C GLY A 567 19.46 -2.96 2.04
N GLU A 568 18.94 -3.34 3.21
CA GLU A 568 19.79 -3.81 4.32
C GLU A 568 20.42 -5.18 4.00
N PRO A 569 21.74 -5.36 4.13
CA PRO A 569 22.37 -6.68 3.97
C PRO A 569 21.89 -7.68 5.03
N PHE A 570 21.67 -8.94 4.63
CA PHE A 570 21.42 -10.01 5.60
C PHE A 570 22.69 -10.28 6.43
N PRO A 571 22.57 -10.43 7.76
CA PRO A 571 23.68 -10.76 8.64
C PRO A 571 23.94 -12.26 8.67
N LEU A 572 24.11 -12.89 7.50
CA LEU A 572 24.28 -14.33 7.33
C LEU A 572 25.52 -14.67 6.51
N LEU A 573 26.13 -15.81 6.83
CA LEU A 573 27.28 -16.41 6.17
C LEU A 573 26.90 -17.79 5.62
N LEU A 574 27.29 -18.07 4.38
CA LEU A 574 27.28 -19.40 3.79
C LEU A 574 28.67 -20.01 3.92
N LEU A 575 28.78 -21.10 4.68
CA LEU A 575 30.04 -21.82 4.91
C LEU A 575 30.34 -22.79 3.75
N GLU A 576 31.60 -23.22 3.61
CA GLU A 576 32.02 -24.18 2.56
C GLU A 576 31.26 -25.52 2.57
N ASN A 577 30.74 -25.93 3.72
CA ASN A 577 29.93 -27.15 3.88
C ASN A 577 28.45 -26.95 3.44
N GLY A 578 28.08 -25.75 2.98
CA GLY A 578 26.71 -25.39 2.60
C GLY A 578 25.81 -24.94 3.76
N GLU A 579 26.32 -24.89 4.99
CA GLU A 579 25.59 -24.44 6.16
C GLU A 579 25.44 -22.91 6.16
N VAL A 580 24.24 -22.43 6.51
CA VAL A 580 24.00 -21.01 6.74
C VAL A 580 24.15 -20.71 8.23
N LYS A 581 25.01 -19.74 8.54
CA LYS A 581 25.36 -19.32 9.89
C LYS A 581 25.09 -17.83 10.09
N ALA A 582 24.61 -17.46 11.28
CA ALA A 582 24.46 -16.06 11.67
C ALA A 582 25.83 -15.38 11.87
N VAL A 583 25.95 -14.13 11.43
CA VAL A 583 27.06 -13.25 11.84
C VAL A 583 26.94 -13.00 13.35
N PRO A 584 28.05 -13.01 14.13
CA PRO A 584 28.01 -12.67 15.55
C PRO A 584 27.42 -11.28 15.79
N GLU A 585 26.61 -11.12 16.84
CA GLU A 585 25.95 -9.83 17.14
C GLU A 585 26.96 -8.70 17.42
N SER A 586 28.15 -9.04 17.93
CA SER A 586 29.26 -8.10 18.13
C SER A 586 29.83 -7.51 16.84
N ASP A 587 29.61 -8.20 15.72
CA ASP A 587 30.20 -7.86 14.43
C ASP A 587 29.20 -7.10 13.54
N LEU A 588 28.00 -6.82 14.07
CA LEU A 588 27.02 -5.96 13.42
C LEU A 588 27.42 -4.49 13.51
N PRO A 589 27.15 -3.69 12.46
CA PRO A 589 26.41 -4.05 11.26
C PRO A 589 27.26 -4.71 10.16
N VAL A 590 26.65 -5.62 9.39
CA VAL A 590 27.16 -5.94 8.05
C VAL A 590 26.83 -4.77 7.14
N THR A 591 27.83 -3.95 6.82
CA THR A 591 27.64 -2.72 6.05
C THR A 591 27.44 -2.99 4.56
N LEU A 592 26.49 -2.27 3.94
CA LEU A 592 26.29 -2.29 2.49
C LEU A 592 27.54 -1.72 1.77
N PRO A 593 28.20 -2.47 0.88
CA PRO A 593 29.40 -2.00 0.19
C PRO A 593 29.04 -0.95 -0.86
N GLU A 594 29.91 0.02 -1.09
CA GLU A 594 29.74 0.96 -2.21
C GLU A 594 30.18 0.30 -3.51
N ILE A 595 29.29 0.27 -4.51
CA ILE A 595 29.58 -0.25 -5.85
C ILE A 595 29.07 0.72 -6.93
N ASP A 596 29.79 0.78 -8.05
CA ASP A 596 29.38 1.59 -9.20
C ASP A 596 28.31 0.89 -10.06
N GLU A 597 28.33 -0.45 -10.10
CA GLU A 597 27.48 -1.26 -10.98
C GLU A 597 26.32 -1.93 -10.22
N PHE A 598 25.35 -1.14 -9.77
CA PHE A 598 24.19 -1.60 -9.02
C PHE A 598 22.96 -1.99 -9.87
N THR A 599 23.11 -2.05 -11.20
CA THR A 599 22.05 -2.51 -12.12
C THR A 599 21.78 -4.01 -11.96
N PRO A 600 20.53 -4.47 -12.18
CA PRO A 600 20.21 -5.90 -12.18
C PRO A 600 21.14 -6.71 -13.09
N THR A 601 21.53 -7.90 -12.63
CA THR A 601 22.48 -8.79 -13.34
C THR A 601 21.91 -9.42 -14.61
N GLY A 602 20.58 -9.45 -14.76
CA GLY A 602 19.87 -10.17 -15.82
C GLY A 602 19.80 -11.69 -15.62
N THR A 603 20.65 -12.28 -14.78
CA THR A 603 20.65 -13.72 -14.46
C THR A 603 19.68 -14.09 -13.34
N GLY A 604 19.23 -13.08 -12.57
CA GLY A 604 18.44 -13.25 -11.36
C GLY A 604 19.28 -13.24 -10.08
N GLU A 605 20.60 -13.15 -10.19
CA GLU A 605 21.48 -12.90 -9.05
C GLU A 605 21.36 -11.44 -8.58
N PRO A 606 21.39 -11.16 -7.27
CA PRO A 606 21.39 -9.79 -6.76
C PRO A 606 22.60 -8.99 -7.25
N PRO A 607 22.50 -7.65 -7.41
CA PRO A 607 23.63 -6.80 -7.78
C PRO A 607 24.84 -6.94 -6.83
N LEU A 608 24.62 -7.23 -5.55
CA LEU A 608 25.71 -7.46 -4.58
C LEU A 608 26.63 -8.63 -4.93
N ALA A 609 26.18 -9.59 -5.76
CA ALA A 609 27.04 -10.65 -6.25
C ALA A 609 28.26 -10.13 -7.05
N LYS A 610 28.17 -8.93 -7.64
CA LYS A 610 29.28 -8.27 -8.34
C LYS A 610 30.37 -7.78 -7.38
N ALA A 611 30.04 -7.54 -6.11
CA ALA A 611 30.95 -7.05 -5.07
C ALA A 611 31.85 -8.18 -4.51
N THR A 612 32.60 -8.87 -5.37
CA THR A 612 33.33 -10.10 -5.01
C THR A 612 34.25 -9.96 -3.79
N SER A 613 34.88 -8.80 -3.59
CA SER A 613 35.72 -8.53 -2.41
C SER A 613 34.94 -8.42 -1.10
N TRP A 614 33.68 -8.03 -1.15
CA TRP A 614 32.78 -7.95 0.01
C TRP A 614 32.09 -9.29 0.26
N VAL A 615 31.67 -9.98 -0.80
CA VAL A 615 31.00 -11.29 -0.74
C VAL A 615 31.93 -12.34 -0.15
N ASN A 616 33.18 -12.41 -0.63
CA ASN A 616 34.17 -13.33 -0.08
C ASN A 616 34.64 -12.82 1.29
N THR A 617 34.36 -13.59 2.34
CA THR A 617 34.73 -13.25 3.72
C THR A 617 35.28 -14.49 4.43
N THR A 618 35.54 -14.35 5.73
CA THR A 618 35.82 -15.47 6.62
C THR A 618 34.75 -15.56 7.70
N ASP A 619 34.50 -16.77 8.20
CA ASP A 619 33.73 -16.98 9.42
C ASP A 619 34.57 -16.50 10.61
N PRO A 620 34.15 -15.46 11.36
CA PRO A 620 34.93 -14.88 12.43
C PRO A 620 35.23 -15.86 13.58
N GLU A 621 34.41 -16.91 13.75
CA GLU A 621 34.62 -17.89 14.82
C GLU A 621 35.59 -19.02 14.41
N SER A 622 35.52 -19.51 13.18
CA SER A 622 36.39 -20.63 12.71
C SER A 622 37.60 -20.20 11.90
N GLY A 623 37.62 -18.96 11.40
CA GLY A 623 38.66 -18.43 10.50
C GLY A 623 38.64 -19.01 9.09
N LYS A 624 37.66 -19.87 8.77
CA LYS A 624 37.54 -20.51 7.45
C LYS A 624 36.87 -19.59 6.42
N PRO A 625 37.08 -19.81 5.11
CA PRO A 625 36.37 -19.08 4.06
C PRO A 625 34.85 -19.21 4.20
N ALA A 626 34.14 -18.11 3.95
CA ALA A 626 32.69 -18.05 3.93
C ALA A 626 32.22 -17.00 2.90
N LEU A 627 30.95 -17.10 2.49
CA LEU A 627 30.33 -16.13 1.59
C LEU A 627 29.24 -15.35 2.32
N ARG A 628 29.14 -14.04 2.10
CA ARG A 628 27.99 -13.26 2.59
C ARG A 628 26.74 -13.56 1.75
N GLU A 629 25.57 -13.51 2.39
CA GLU A 629 24.30 -13.48 1.67
C GLU A 629 24.24 -12.21 0.79
N THR A 630 23.88 -12.40 -0.48
CA THR A 630 23.89 -11.33 -1.50
C THR A 630 22.51 -10.74 -1.75
N ASN A 631 21.44 -11.39 -1.29
CA ASN A 631 20.14 -10.74 -1.23
C ASN A 631 20.17 -9.60 -0.20
N THR A 632 19.24 -8.66 -0.35
CA THR A 632 18.97 -7.62 0.65
C THR A 632 17.59 -7.84 1.27
N MET A 633 17.42 -7.33 2.48
CA MET A 633 16.12 -7.25 3.13
C MET A 633 15.22 -6.25 2.39
N PRO A 634 13.89 -6.42 2.44
CA PRO A 634 12.97 -5.50 1.80
C PRO A 634 12.93 -4.21 2.62
N GLN A 635 12.56 -3.10 1.97
CA GLN A 635 12.38 -1.80 2.60
C GLN A 635 11.55 -1.85 3.91
N TRP A 636 10.52 -2.70 3.92
CA TRP A 636 9.67 -2.94 5.09
C TRP A 636 10.44 -3.42 6.34
N ALA A 637 11.62 -4.01 6.21
CA ALA A 637 12.43 -4.45 7.35
C ALA A 637 12.81 -3.28 8.25
N GLY A 638 13.24 -2.16 7.66
CA GLY A 638 13.53 -0.94 8.39
C GLY A 638 12.30 -0.33 9.04
N SER A 639 11.14 -0.35 8.38
CA SER A 639 9.91 0.29 8.89
C SER A 639 9.10 -0.55 9.88
N CYS A 640 9.40 -1.83 10.12
CA CYS A 640 8.65 -2.64 11.08
C CYS A 640 8.89 -2.30 12.57
N TRP A 641 9.87 -1.44 12.90
CA TRP A 641 10.28 -1.22 14.30
C TRP A 641 10.74 0.22 14.62
N TYR A 642 10.77 1.13 13.64
CA TYR A 642 11.29 2.50 13.76
C TYR A 642 10.69 3.33 14.91
N TYR A 643 9.42 3.08 15.26
CA TYR A 643 8.73 3.71 16.39
C TYR A 643 9.41 3.42 17.74
N LEU A 644 10.07 2.27 17.89
CA LEU A 644 10.91 1.99 19.07
C LEU A 644 12.17 2.85 19.04
N ARG A 645 12.78 3.00 17.86
CA ARG A 645 14.06 3.69 17.73
C ARG A 645 13.96 5.17 18.06
N PHE A 646 12.83 5.80 17.75
CA PHE A 646 12.59 7.19 18.11
C PHE A 646 12.61 7.47 19.61
N MET A 647 12.36 6.48 20.47
CA MET A 647 12.47 6.62 21.92
C MET A 647 13.93 6.79 22.36
N ASP A 648 14.90 6.23 21.61
CA ASP A 648 16.32 6.27 21.96
C ASP A 648 17.27 6.17 20.73
N PRO A 649 17.24 7.16 19.82
CA PRO A 649 17.77 7.01 18.46
C PRO A 649 19.30 6.93 18.38
N ARG A 650 20.01 7.34 19.43
CA ARG A 650 21.48 7.37 19.49
C ARG A 650 22.09 6.24 20.31
N ASN A 651 21.29 5.27 20.77
CA ASN A 651 21.81 4.18 21.59
C ASN A 651 22.56 3.14 20.74
N ALA A 652 23.87 3.05 20.92
CA ALA A 652 24.73 2.13 20.18
C ALA A 652 24.73 0.69 20.76
N ASN A 653 24.21 0.52 21.98
CA ASN A 653 24.34 -0.70 22.78
C ASN A 653 23.04 -1.48 22.95
N ALA A 654 21.89 -0.85 22.69
CA ALA A 654 20.58 -1.50 22.71
C ALA A 654 19.67 -0.97 21.59
N LEU A 655 18.69 -1.79 21.20
CA LEU A 655 17.61 -1.43 20.28
C LEU A 655 16.93 -0.13 20.74
N VAL A 656 16.55 -0.11 22.01
CA VAL A 656 15.98 1.00 22.78
C VAL A 656 16.32 0.76 24.26
N ASP A 657 16.57 1.83 25.02
CA ASP A 657 16.72 1.72 26.47
C ASP A 657 15.42 1.18 27.13
N PRO A 658 15.47 0.13 27.97
CA PRO A 658 14.27 -0.48 28.55
C PRO A 658 13.46 0.43 29.47
N GLU A 659 14.06 1.45 30.10
CA GLU A 659 13.33 2.43 30.90
C GLU A 659 12.54 3.38 30.00
N LYS A 660 13.17 3.87 28.92
CA LYS A 660 12.51 4.71 27.92
C LYS A 660 11.40 3.94 27.18
N GLU A 661 11.63 2.68 26.83
CA GLU A 661 10.63 1.81 26.21
C GLU A 661 9.42 1.64 27.11
N ARG A 662 9.60 1.30 28.40
CA ARG A 662 8.47 1.16 29.33
C ARG A 662 7.73 2.47 29.59
N TYR A 663 8.43 3.60 29.56
CA TYR A 663 7.81 4.91 29.74
C TYR A 663 6.94 5.31 28.55
N TRP A 664 7.49 5.23 27.34
CA TRP A 664 6.75 5.61 26.13
C TRP A 664 5.75 4.52 25.70
N GLY A 665 6.07 3.25 25.91
CA GLY A 665 5.25 2.09 25.59
C GLY A 665 4.79 2.07 24.13
N SER A 666 3.57 1.59 23.91
CA SER A 666 2.91 1.70 22.61
C SER A 666 2.67 3.16 22.22
N VAL A 667 2.70 3.43 20.91
CA VAL A 667 2.32 4.72 20.33
C VAL A 667 0.87 5.04 20.71
N ASP A 668 0.60 6.22 21.26
CA ASP A 668 -0.74 6.62 21.69
C ASP A 668 -1.63 6.99 20.51
N LEU A 669 -1.07 7.61 19.47
CA LEU A 669 -1.77 7.96 18.24
C LEU A 669 -0.83 7.77 17.04
N TYR A 670 -1.19 6.86 16.15
CA TYR A 670 -0.52 6.64 14.88
C TYR A 670 -1.40 7.12 13.72
N VAL A 671 -0.87 7.97 12.85
CA VAL A 671 -1.59 8.52 11.69
C VAL A 671 -0.91 8.11 10.40
N GLY A 672 -1.68 7.55 9.46
CA GLY A 672 -1.16 7.15 8.16
C GLY A 672 -2.19 6.53 7.23
N GLY A 673 -1.88 6.44 5.94
CA GLY A 673 -2.83 6.02 4.91
C GLY A 673 -3.34 4.58 5.07
N ALA A 674 -4.60 4.34 4.67
CA ALA A 674 -5.25 3.02 4.76
C ALA A 674 -4.62 1.97 3.83
N GLU A 675 -3.85 2.38 2.83
CA GLU A 675 -3.07 1.50 1.94
C GLU A 675 -2.06 0.61 2.69
N HIS A 676 -1.68 0.99 3.91
CA HIS A 676 -0.70 0.26 4.72
C HIS A 676 -1.32 -0.79 5.67
N SER A 677 -2.62 -1.03 5.56
CA SER A 677 -3.39 -1.89 6.49
C SER A 677 -2.94 -3.35 6.55
N VAL A 678 -2.71 -3.99 5.41
CA VAL A 678 -2.31 -5.42 5.33
C VAL A 678 -0.82 -5.62 5.03
N LEU A 679 -0.09 -4.50 4.91
CA LEU A 679 1.35 -4.41 4.64
C LEU A 679 2.09 -4.03 5.94
N HIS A 680 2.61 -2.80 5.99
CA HIS A 680 3.35 -2.25 7.12
C HIS A 680 2.69 -2.51 8.47
N LEU A 681 1.39 -2.23 8.62
CA LEU A 681 0.70 -2.40 9.89
C LEU A 681 0.65 -3.86 10.34
N LEU A 682 0.55 -4.82 9.42
CA LEU A 682 0.59 -6.25 9.76
C LEU A 682 2.03 -6.69 10.11
N TYR A 683 3.02 -6.27 9.33
CA TYR A 683 4.41 -6.64 9.54
C TYR A 683 5.01 -6.04 10.82
N ALA A 684 4.71 -4.77 11.11
CA ALA A 684 5.14 -4.12 12.34
C ALA A 684 4.59 -4.83 13.58
N ARG A 685 3.32 -5.27 13.56
CA ARG A 685 2.71 -6.06 14.63
C ARG A 685 3.39 -7.41 14.80
N PHE A 686 3.69 -8.11 13.70
CA PHE A 686 4.42 -9.38 13.75
C PHE A 686 5.80 -9.22 14.40
N TRP A 687 6.62 -8.27 13.93
CA TRP A 687 7.94 -8.02 14.51
C TRP A 687 7.85 -7.59 15.98
N HIS A 688 6.89 -6.72 16.32
CA HIS A 688 6.66 -6.30 17.69
C HIS A 688 6.32 -7.46 18.62
N LYS A 689 5.49 -8.40 18.18
CA LYS A 689 5.15 -9.60 18.97
C LYS A 689 6.36 -10.51 19.18
N VAL A 690 7.24 -10.66 18.19
CA VAL A 690 8.50 -11.39 18.36
C VAL A 690 9.39 -10.70 19.40
N LEU A 691 9.48 -9.37 19.34
CA LEU A 691 10.22 -8.57 20.33
C LEU A 691 9.62 -8.67 21.74
N TYR A 692 8.30 -8.71 21.85
CA TYR A 692 7.59 -8.91 23.11
C TYR A 692 7.90 -10.29 23.69
N ASP A 693 7.87 -11.33 22.87
CA ASP A 693 8.13 -12.70 23.30
C ASP A 693 9.58 -12.93 23.78
N ILE A 694 10.55 -12.15 23.30
CA ILE A 694 11.93 -12.18 23.81
C ILE A 694 12.17 -11.18 24.96
N GLY A 695 11.14 -10.42 25.37
CA GLY A 695 11.23 -9.42 26.43
C GLY A 695 11.98 -8.13 26.05
N ALA A 696 12.14 -7.84 24.75
CA ALA A 696 12.78 -6.61 24.27
C ALA A 696 11.83 -5.39 24.31
N VAL A 697 10.52 -5.63 24.34
CA VAL A 697 9.48 -4.60 24.54
C VAL A 697 8.48 -5.09 25.59
N SER A 698 7.78 -4.15 26.22
CA SER A 698 6.88 -4.38 27.35
C SER A 698 5.40 -4.51 26.97
N THR A 699 5.02 -4.13 25.74
CA THR A 699 3.64 -4.18 25.24
C THR A 699 3.48 -5.19 24.10
N LYS A 700 2.25 -5.69 23.90
CA LYS A 700 1.94 -6.71 22.88
C LYS A 700 1.76 -6.14 21.47
N GLU A 701 1.48 -4.84 21.39
CA GLU A 701 1.07 -4.15 20.17
C GLU A 701 1.76 -2.78 20.08
N PRO A 702 2.24 -2.38 18.89
CA PRO A 702 3.02 -1.15 18.73
C PRO A 702 2.18 0.13 18.71
N PHE A 703 0.94 0.08 18.22
CA PHE A 703 0.10 1.25 17.97
C PHE A 703 -1.26 1.11 18.66
N GLN A 704 -1.47 1.83 19.76
CA GLN A 704 -2.71 1.71 20.55
C GLN A 704 -3.91 2.30 19.81
N CYS A 705 -3.76 3.48 19.21
CA CYS A 705 -4.77 4.12 18.38
C CYS A 705 -4.23 4.33 16.96
N LEU A 706 -5.05 4.03 15.95
CA LEU A 706 -4.75 4.27 14.54
C LEU A 706 -5.82 5.18 13.94
N VAL A 707 -5.39 6.22 13.23
CA VAL A 707 -6.27 7.03 12.40
C VAL A 707 -5.74 7.06 10.98
N ASN A 708 -6.59 6.67 10.03
CA ASN A 708 -6.27 6.81 8.62
C ASN A 708 -6.84 8.11 8.07
N GLN A 709 -5.97 8.99 7.58
CA GLN A 709 -6.42 10.13 6.80
C GLN A 709 -6.97 9.68 5.45
N GLY A 710 -7.96 10.42 4.95
CA GLY A 710 -8.43 10.28 3.59
C GLY A 710 -7.36 10.72 2.59
N MET A 711 -7.56 10.40 1.31
CA MET A 711 -6.64 10.84 0.28
C MET A 711 -7.01 12.24 -0.24
N ILE A 712 -6.03 13.12 -0.41
CA ILE A 712 -6.20 14.33 -1.22
C ILE A 712 -5.93 14.00 -2.69
N LEU A 713 -6.98 14.06 -3.50
CA LEU A 713 -6.91 13.93 -4.96
C LEU A 713 -6.47 15.25 -5.59
N GLY A 714 -5.92 15.17 -6.81
CA GLY A 714 -5.62 16.35 -7.64
C GLY A 714 -6.88 17.13 -8.02
N GLU A 715 -6.69 18.30 -8.63
CA GLU A 715 -7.80 19.07 -9.17
C GLU A 715 -8.60 18.27 -10.20
N VAL A 716 -9.88 18.61 -10.39
CA VAL A 716 -10.77 17.91 -11.32
C VAL A 716 -10.21 18.01 -12.74
N GLU A 717 -9.99 16.86 -13.38
CA GLU A 717 -9.62 16.76 -14.78
C GLU A 717 -10.89 16.62 -15.62
N TYR A 718 -10.97 17.42 -16.68
CA TYR A 718 -12.05 17.40 -17.67
C TYR A 718 -11.53 16.77 -18.96
N THR A 719 -12.18 15.69 -19.41
CA THR A 719 -11.72 14.89 -20.53
C THR A 719 -12.84 14.69 -21.55
N VAL A 720 -12.54 14.97 -22.81
CA VAL A 720 -13.38 14.63 -23.97
C VAL A 720 -12.81 13.43 -24.69
N PHE A 721 -13.65 12.73 -25.44
CA PHE A 721 -13.24 11.58 -26.23
C PHE A 721 -13.41 11.87 -27.71
N ARG A 722 -12.44 11.44 -28.51
CA ARG A 722 -12.51 11.47 -29.97
C ARG A 722 -12.57 10.06 -30.51
N ASP A 723 -13.48 9.82 -31.44
CA ASP A 723 -13.46 8.59 -32.23
C ASP A 723 -12.25 8.62 -33.19
N THR A 724 -11.38 7.63 -33.13
CA THR A 724 -10.18 7.55 -33.97
C THR A 724 -10.51 7.28 -35.44
N ARG A 725 -11.73 6.83 -35.74
CA ARG A 725 -12.17 6.47 -37.10
C ARG A 725 -12.55 7.68 -37.92
N ASP A 726 -13.17 8.69 -37.29
CA ASP A 726 -13.68 9.89 -37.98
C ASP A 726 -13.27 11.22 -37.31
N GLY A 727 -12.62 11.19 -36.15
CA GLY A 727 -12.14 12.36 -35.42
C GLY A 727 -13.22 13.13 -34.67
N SER A 728 -14.47 12.67 -34.69
CA SER A 728 -15.60 13.33 -34.05
C SER A 728 -15.55 13.23 -32.53
N PHE A 729 -16.09 14.24 -31.83
CA PHE A 729 -16.23 14.19 -30.39
C PHE A 729 -17.36 13.25 -29.99
N VAL A 730 -17.09 12.40 -29.00
CA VAL A 730 -18.02 11.42 -28.47
C VAL A 730 -18.29 11.73 -27.01
N SER A 731 -19.55 11.61 -26.62
CA SER A 731 -19.99 11.82 -25.24
C SER A 731 -19.38 10.76 -24.33
N ALA A 732 -18.88 11.16 -23.17
CA ALA A 732 -18.16 10.27 -22.23
C ALA A 732 -18.97 9.03 -21.78
N ASP A 733 -20.30 9.10 -21.79
CA ASP A 733 -21.20 7.99 -21.47
C ASP A 733 -21.41 6.98 -22.62
N ALA A 734 -20.92 7.29 -23.83
CA ALA A 734 -21.00 6.42 -25.00
C ALA A 734 -19.69 5.64 -25.27
N VAL A 735 -18.67 5.81 -24.42
CA VAL A 735 -17.37 5.14 -24.57
C VAL A 735 -17.42 3.76 -23.92
N ASP A 736 -17.11 2.73 -24.70
CA ASP A 736 -17.18 1.31 -24.28
C ASP A 736 -15.82 0.70 -23.86
N GLY A 737 -14.77 1.52 -23.78
CA GLY A 737 -13.42 1.09 -23.43
C GLY A 737 -12.64 0.45 -24.59
N SER A 738 -13.16 0.47 -25.81
CA SER A 738 -12.40 0.06 -27.00
C SER A 738 -11.30 1.07 -27.38
N ASP A 739 -10.26 0.58 -28.06
CA ASP A 739 -9.15 1.41 -28.58
C ASP A 739 -9.59 2.42 -29.67
N TYR A 740 -10.87 2.42 -30.05
CA TYR A 740 -11.43 3.38 -31.02
C TYR A 740 -11.65 4.77 -30.43
N TYR A 741 -11.52 4.94 -29.12
CA TYR A 741 -11.73 6.22 -28.46
C TYR A 741 -10.43 6.72 -27.85
N LYS A 742 -9.98 7.89 -28.30
CA LYS A 742 -8.83 8.59 -27.72
C LYS A 742 -9.31 9.68 -26.79
N ASP A 743 -8.81 9.68 -25.56
CA ASP A 743 -9.10 10.70 -24.58
C ASP A 743 -8.21 11.94 -24.76
N GLU A 744 -8.78 13.12 -24.53
CA GLU A 744 -8.10 14.42 -24.60
C GLU A 744 -8.52 15.28 -23.41
N ARG A 745 -7.55 15.71 -22.60
CA ARG A 745 -7.79 16.62 -21.47
C ARG A 745 -8.03 18.03 -21.99
N ILE A 746 -9.08 18.67 -21.49
CA ILE A 746 -9.46 20.04 -21.84
C ILE A 746 -9.48 20.95 -20.60
N PRO A 747 -9.19 22.26 -20.76
CA PRO A 747 -9.27 23.21 -19.66
C PRO A 747 -10.72 23.49 -19.24
N GLU A 748 -10.93 23.80 -17.96
CA GLU A 748 -12.26 24.01 -17.35
C GLU A 748 -13.07 25.12 -18.05
N ASN A 749 -12.42 26.15 -18.59
CA ASN A 749 -13.08 27.26 -19.29
C ASN A 749 -13.81 26.85 -20.59
N LEU A 750 -13.51 25.66 -21.13
CA LEU A 750 -14.20 25.04 -22.27
C LEU A 750 -15.35 24.13 -21.85
N VAL A 751 -15.66 24.06 -20.56
CA VAL A 751 -16.67 23.17 -20.00
C VAL A 751 -17.81 23.99 -19.40
N VAL A 752 -19.03 23.48 -19.52
CA VAL A 752 -20.22 24.03 -18.87
C VAL A 752 -20.89 22.97 -18.00
N LYS A 753 -21.27 23.33 -16.77
CA LYS A 753 -22.01 22.45 -15.88
C LYS A 753 -23.47 22.32 -16.32
N LYS A 754 -23.96 21.08 -16.43
CA LYS A 754 -25.36 20.72 -16.73
C LYS A 754 -25.87 19.71 -15.70
N GLY A 755 -26.61 20.22 -14.71
CA GLY A 755 -27.08 19.41 -13.59
C GLY A 755 -25.90 18.84 -12.79
N GLU A 756 -25.85 17.52 -12.65
CA GLU A 756 -24.76 16.79 -12.00
C GLU A 756 -23.61 16.42 -12.95
N SER A 757 -23.71 16.77 -14.24
CA SER A 757 -22.74 16.43 -15.28
C SER A 757 -22.09 17.66 -15.90
N TYR A 758 -21.02 17.44 -16.66
CA TYR A 758 -20.30 18.47 -17.40
C TYR A 758 -20.41 18.21 -18.91
N ALA A 759 -20.48 19.27 -19.71
CA ALA A 759 -20.57 19.20 -21.16
C ALA A 759 -19.62 20.20 -21.82
N LEU A 760 -19.26 19.96 -23.07
CA LEU A 760 -18.43 20.88 -23.84
C LEU A 760 -19.20 22.19 -24.08
N LYS A 761 -18.54 23.33 -23.88
CA LYS A 761 -19.16 24.64 -24.01
C LYS A 761 -19.64 24.92 -25.44
N ASP A 762 -18.86 24.50 -26.43
CA ASP A 762 -19.14 24.73 -27.85
C ASP A 762 -20.14 23.72 -28.43
N ASP A 763 -20.24 22.52 -27.84
CA ASP A 763 -21.32 21.57 -28.13
C ASP A 763 -21.87 20.94 -26.83
N PRO A 764 -22.88 21.56 -26.21
CA PRO A 764 -23.44 21.11 -24.95
C PRO A 764 -24.17 19.75 -25.00
N LYS A 765 -24.20 19.07 -26.14
CA LYS A 765 -24.67 17.67 -26.25
C LYS A 765 -23.58 16.66 -25.91
N ILE A 766 -22.31 17.04 -26.07
CA ILE A 766 -21.17 16.17 -25.76
C ILE A 766 -20.88 16.25 -24.26
N ARG A 767 -21.10 15.15 -23.54
CA ARG A 767 -20.69 15.07 -22.13
C ARG A 767 -19.20 14.89 -22.00
N VAL A 768 -18.66 15.61 -21.02
CA VAL A 768 -17.26 15.60 -20.63
C VAL A 768 -17.12 14.71 -19.39
N SER A 769 -16.11 13.85 -19.37
CA SER A 769 -15.75 13.12 -18.16
C SER A 769 -15.07 14.10 -17.19
N SER A 770 -15.62 14.23 -15.98
CA SER A 770 -15.03 15.02 -14.90
C SER A 770 -14.57 14.08 -13.78
N ARG A 771 -13.26 13.89 -13.61
CA ARG A 771 -12.71 13.00 -12.58
C ARG A 771 -11.52 13.63 -11.89
N ALA A 772 -11.45 13.50 -10.57
CA ALA A 772 -10.24 13.78 -9.80
C ALA A 772 -9.46 12.47 -9.63
N HIS A 773 -8.14 12.53 -9.82
CA HIS A 773 -7.26 11.37 -9.72
C HIS A 773 -6.30 11.52 -8.54
N LYS A 774 -5.78 10.39 -8.02
CA LYS A 774 -4.66 10.40 -7.08
C LYS A 774 -3.52 11.24 -7.65
N MET A 775 -2.92 12.10 -6.82
CA MET A 775 -1.75 12.87 -7.24
C MET A 775 -0.59 11.92 -7.54
N SER A 776 0.01 12.06 -8.71
CA SER A 776 1.18 11.29 -9.11
C SER A 776 2.01 12.07 -10.12
N LYS A 777 3.33 11.90 -10.04
CA LYS A 777 4.26 12.54 -10.98
C LYS A 777 3.98 12.11 -12.43
N SER A 778 3.66 10.84 -12.65
CA SER A 778 3.37 10.29 -13.99
C SER A 778 2.14 10.94 -14.64
N ARG A 779 1.15 11.39 -13.86
CA ARG A 779 -0.01 12.14 -14.37
C ARG A 779 0.22 13.65 -14.48
N GLY A 780 1.31 14.18 -13.91
CA GLY A 780 1.59 15.61 -13.89
C GLY A 780 0.56 16.44 -13.13
N ASN A 781 -0.21 15.82 -12.22
CA ASN A 781 -1.28 16.47 -11.44
C ASN A 781 -0.87 16.74 -9.97
N VAL A 782 0.44 16.72 -9.70
CA VAL A 782 1.01 16.99 -8.37
C VAL A 782 0.97 18.48 -8.08
N VAL A 783 0.44 18.86 -6.92
CA VAL A 783 0.54 20.21 -6.38
C VAL A 783 1.68 20.24 -5.36
N ASN A 784 2.69 21.07 -5.60
CA ASN A 784 3.84 21.25 -4.71
C ASN A 784 3.46 22.19 -3.56
N PRO A 785 3.67 21.80 -2.28
CA PRO A 785 3.34 22.66 -1.15
C PRO A 785 4.13 23.98 -1.13
N ASP A 786 5.33 24.02 -1.70
CA ASP A 786 6.14 25.25 -1.71
C ASP A 786 5.46 26.39 -2.48
N ASP A 787 4.76 26.07 -3.57
CA ASP A 787 4.05 27.05 -4.39
C ASP A 787 2.93 27.69 -3.55
N VAL A 788 2.17 26.85 -2.82
CA VAL A 788 1.10 27.28 -1.91
C VAL A 788 1.64 28.07 -0.73
N VAL A 789 2.75 27.63 -0.12
CA VAL A 789 3.39 28.33 1.01
C VAL A 789 3.91 29.69 0.57
N THR A 790 4.53 29.79 -0.60
CA THR A 790 5.04 31.06 -1.16
C THR A 790 3.90 32.07 -1.39
N GLU A 791 2.77 31.58 -1.90
CA GLU A 791 1.63 32.43 -2.23
C GLU A 791 0.77 32.79 -1.00
N TYR A 792 0.46 31.82 -0.13
CA TYR A 792 -0.53 31.95 0.95
C TYR A 792 -0.01 31.70 2.37
N GLY A 793 1.17 31.09 2.53
CA GLY A 793 1.78 30.75 3.82
C GLY A 793 1.47 29.34 4.30
N ALA A 794 2.32 28.82 5.17
CA ALA A 794 2.19 27.50 5.79
C ALA A 794 0.88 27.35 6.58
N ASP A 795 0.49 28.39 7.33
CA ASP A 795 -0.76 28.34 8.11
C ASP A 795 -1.99 28.23 7.21
N SER A 796 -1.99 28.88 6.04
CA SER A 796 -3.10 28.78 5.09
C SER A 796 -3.22 27.38 4.51
N LEU A 797 -2.09 26.75 4.14
CA LEU A 797 -2.09 25.38 3.62
C LEU A 797 -2.64 24.41 4.68
N ARG A 798 -2.08 24.44 5.89
CA ARG A 798 -2.45 23.54 6.99
C ARG A 798 -3.92 23.70 7.39
N LEU A 799 -4.38 24.95 7.49
CA LEU A 799 -5.75 25.24 7.82
C LEU A 799 -6.70 24.78 6.72
N TYR A 800 -6.30 24.90 5.45
CA TYR A 800 -7.11 24.43 4.34
C TYR A 800 -7.27 22.90 4.37
N GLU A 801 -6.18 22.14 4.47
CA GLU A 801 -6.21 20.66 4.53
C GLU A 801 -7.22 20.17 5.59
N MET A 802 -7.17 20.79 6.78
CA MET A 802 -8.03 20.43 7.90
C MET A 802 -9.47 20.96 7.77
N PHE A 803 -9.71 21.96 6.92
CA PHE A 803 -11.03 22.56 6.73
C PHE A 803 -11.82 21.97 5.55
N MET A 804 -11.14 21.37 4.56
CA MET A 804 -11.76 20.77 3.37
C MET A 804 -12.86 19.76 3.68
N GLY A 805 -12.79 19.10 4.84
CA GLY A 805 -13.75 18.09 5.28
C GLY A 805 -13.20 17.27 6.45
N PRO A 806 -13.94 16.26 6.93
CA PRO A 806 -13.45 15.33 7.95
C PRO A 806 -12.11 14.71 7.55
N LEU A 807 -11.19 14.51 8.50
CA LEU A 807 -9.84 13.99 8.23
C LEU A 807 -9.85 12.64 7.51
N ARG A 808 -10.83 11.78 7.81
CA ARG A 808 -10.91 10.40 7.31
C ARG A 808 -11.48 10.29 5.89
N ASP A 809 -12.02 11.38 5.34
CA ASP A 809 -12.68 11.38 4.04
C ASP A 809 -11.71 11.75 2.92
N THR A 810 -11.80 11.07 1.78
CA THR A 810 -11.10 11.49 0.56
C THR A 810 -11.62 12.85 0.11
N LYS A 811 -10.72 13.80 -0.17
CA LYS A 811 -11.07 15.15 -0.65
C LYS A 811 -10.44 15.43 -2.01
N ILE A 812 -10.98 16.43 -2.70
CA ILE A 812 -10.45 16.93 -3.97
C ILE A 812 -9.77 18.26 -3.70
N TRP A 813 -8.49 18.39 -4.07
CA TRP A 813 -7.76 19.64 -3.94
C TRP A 813 -8.40 20.76 -4.80
N SER A 814 -8.39 21.98 -4.27
CA SER A 814 -8.76 23.17 -5.03
C SER A 814 -7.98 24.36 -4.51
N THR A 815 -7.15 24.95 -5.37
CA THR A 815 -6.31 26.10 -5.00
C THR A 815 -7.16 27.32 -4.59
N ASN A 816 -8.31 27.52 -5.22
CA ASN A 816 -9.27 28.57 -4.87
C ASN A 816 -9.80 28.44 -3.42
N GLY A 817 -9.81 27.24 -2.85
CA GLY A 817 -10.22 27.02 -1.47
C GLY A 817 -9.23 27.60 -0.45
N VAL A 818 -7.94 27.66 -0.80
CA VAL A 818 -6.87 28.22 0.04
C VAL A 818 -7.08 29.71 0.29
N GLU A 819 -7.55 30.46 -0.72
CA GLU A 819 -7.88 31.89 -0.57
C GLU A 819 -8.94 32.14 0.52
N GLY A 820 -9.89 31.22 0.67
CA GLY A 820 -10.94 31.28 1.69
C GLY A 820 -10.38 31.30 3.10
N VAL A 821 -9.49 30.35 3.40
CA VAL A 821 -8.85 30.24 4.71
C VAL A 821 -7.79 31.33 4.93
N HIS A 822 -7.06 31.73 3.88
CA HIS A 822 -6.12 32.84 3.94
C HIS A 822 -6.82 34.15 4.34
N ARG A 823 -8.00 34.45 3.74
CA ARG A 823 -8.82 35.60 4.14
C ARG A 823 -9.31 35.50 5.58
N PHE A 824 -9.61 34.30 6.06
CA PHE A 824 -9.99 34.09 7.46
C PHE A 824 -8.82 34.40 8.42
N LEU A 825 -7.61 33.92 8.13
CA LEU A 825 -6.41 34.28 8.90
C LEU A 825 -6.19 35.80 8.92
N GLY A 826 -6.35 36.48 7.79
CA GLY A 826 -6.29 37.95 7.74
C GLY A 826 -7.35 38.66 8.57
N ARG A 827 -8.57 38.10 8.71
CA ARG A 827 -9.59 38.64 9.62
C ARG A 827 -9.21 38.42 11.09
N ALA A 828 -8.66 37.26 11.43
CA ALA A 828 -8.18 36.97 12.77
C ALA A 828 -7.00 37.88 13.16
N TRP A 829 -6.03 38.08 12.25
CA TRP A 829 -4.93 39.00 12.41
C TRP A 829 -5.40 40.43 12.69
N ARG A 830 -6.31 40.94 11.85
CA ARG A 830 -6.87 42.30 12.02
C ARG A 830 -7.62 42.48 13.33
N LEU A 831 -8.32 41.46 13.82
CA LEU A 831 -9.05 41.51 15.09
C LEU A 831 -8.11 41.77 16.29
N VAL A 832 -6.86 41.31 16.20
CA VAL A 832 -5.86 41.42 17.27
C VAL A 832 -4.90 42.58 17.06
N VAL A 833 -4.39 42.76 15.84
CA VAL A 833 -3.30 43.71 15.51
C VAL A 833 -3.83 45.00 14.88
N GLY A 834 -5.06 45.00 14.37
CA GLY A 834 -5.67 46.15 13.70
C GLY A 834 -5.31 46.27 12.22
N LEU A 835 -5.65 47.42 11.64
CA LEU A 835 -5.33 47.75 10.25
C LEU A 835 -3.88 48.27 10.14
N PRO A 836 -3.20 48.03 9.01
CA PRO A 836 -1.89 48.62 8.77
C PRO A 836 -1.97 50.16 8.75
N LEU A 837 -0.94 50.81 9.29
CA LEU A 837 -0.76 52.25 9.31
C LEU A 837 -0.37 52.79 7.93
N SER A 838 -0.47 54.12 7.76
CA SER A 838 0.06 54.81 6.58
C SER A 838 1.58 54.60 6.50
N GLY A 839 2.05 53.85 5.51
CA GLY A 839 3.45 53.43 5.39
C GLY A 839 3.68 51.92 5.56
N SER A 840 2.61 51.11 5.61
CA SER A 840 2.67 49.64 5.52
C SER A 840 3.25 48.94 6.76
N THR A 841 3.36 49.64 7.89
CA THR A 841 3.71 49.07 9.18
C THR A 841 2.44 48.79 9.99
N TYR A 842 2.45 47.76 10.83
CA TYR A 842 1.37 47.53 11.79
C TYR A 842 1.60 48.39 13.04
N PRO A 843 0.54 48.76 13.78
CA PRO A 843 0.68 49.34 15.11
C PRO A 843 1.56 48.45 15.99
N GLU A 844 2.39 49.05 16.85
CA GLU A 844 3.11 48.28 17.86
C GLU A 844 2.11 47.68 18.86
N GLY A 845 2.12 46.34 19.00
CA GLY A 845 1.26 45.62 19.92
C GLY A 845 -0.12 45.27 19.35
N SER A 846 -1.07 44.96 20.24
CA SER A 846 -2.45 44.61 19.87
C SER A 846 -3.38 45.81 20.05
N ILE A 847 -4.45 45.89 19.26
CA ILE A 847 -5.54 46.87 19.45
C ILE A 847 -6.52 46.51 20.58
N ALA A 848 -6.19 45.49 21.38
CA ALA A 848 -7.01 45.07 22.52
C ALA A 848 -7.03 46.14 23.63
N THR A 849 -8.16 46.23 24.34
CA THR A 849 -8.38 47.14 25.47
C THR A 849 -8.26 46.42 26.80
N ASP A 850 -7.86 47.12 27.87
CA ASP A 850 -7.81 46.58 29.25
C ASP A 850 -9.19 46.45 29.92
N ASN A 851 -10.27 46.62 29.15
CA ASN A 851 -11.64 46.48 29.66
C ASN A 851 -11.96 45.03 30.02
N GLU A 852 -12.82 44.83 31.03
CA GLU A 852 -13.37 43.51 31.34
C GLU A 852 -14.33 43.05 30.23
N PRO A 853 -14.25 41.77 29.80
CA PRO A 853 -15.16 41.25 28.80
C PRO A 853 -16.59 41.16 29.33
N THR A 854 -17.56 41.45 28.48
CA THR A 854 -18.98 41.30 28.84
C THR A 854 -19.35 39.83 29.02
N LYS A 855 -20.44 39.56 29.75
CA LYS A 855 -20.95 38.19 29.95
C LYS A 855 -21.24 37.45 28.65
N ASP A 856 -21.68 38.16 27.61
CA ASP A 856 -21.97 37.57 26.30
C ASP A 856 -20.69 37.31 25.50
N GLN A 857 -19.67 38.17 25.62
CA GLN A 857 -18.33 37.91 25.09
C GLN A 857 -17.73 36.64 25.73
N LEU A 858 -17.76 36.54 27.06
CA LEU A 858 -17.30 35.35 27.78
C LEU A 858 -18.08 34.10 27.39
N ARG A 859 -19.42 34.17 27.28
CA ARG A 859 -20.23 33.03 26.85
C ARG A 859 -19.81 32.54 25.46
N THR A 860 -19.63 33.46 24.52
CA THR A 860 -19.24 33.14 23.14
C THR A 860 -17.84 32.50 23.10
N LEU A 861 -16.89 33.05 23.88
CA LEU A 861 -15.56 32.49 24.04
C LEU A 861 -15.58 31.07 24.63
N HIS A 862 -16.27 30.85 25.75
CA HIS A 862 -16.33 29.54 26.40
C HIS A 862 -17.06 28.49 25.55
N GLN A 863 -18.07 28.87 24.77
CA GLN A 863 -18.71 27.99 23.80
C GLN A 863 -17.74 27.55 22.71
N CYS A 864 -16.95 28.48 22.17
CA CYS A 864 -15.89 28.18 21.20
C CYS A 864 -14.84 27.25 21.82
N ILE A 865 -14.29 27.58 23.00
CA ILE A 865 -13.27 26.77 23.70
C ILE A 865 -13.79 25.34 23.92
N LYS A 866 -15.01 25.19 24.45
CA LYS A 866 -15.61 23.88 24.68
C LYS A 866 -15.70 23.08 23.37
N LYS A 867 -16.28 23.68 22.33
CA LYS A 867 -16.48 23.02 21.04
C LYS A 867 -15.13 22.64 20.41
N VAL A 868 -14.18 23.56 20.32
CA VAL A 868 -12.85 23.31 19.75
C VAL A 868 -12.12 22.20 20.50
N THR A 869 -12.18 22.20 21.84
CA THR A 869 -11.56 21.14 22.66
C THR A 869 -12.18 19.78 22.37
N GLU A 870 -13.51 19.68 22.38
CA GLU A 870 -14.24 18.43 22.05
C GLU A 870 -13.95 17.96 20.63
N GLU A 871 -13.87 18.86 19.66
CA GLU A 871 -13.60 18.49 18.26
C GLU A 871 -12.14 18.06 18.05
N ILE A 872 -11.14 18.69 18.69
CA ILE A 872 -9.73 18.27 18.64
C ILE A 872 -9.55 16.90 19.31
N ASP A 873 -10.15 16.67 20.49
CA ASP A 873 -10.08 15.37 21.18
C ASP A 873 -10.61 14.22 20.30
N ASN A 874 -11.51 14.52 19.36
CA ASN A 874 -12.06 13.55 18.41
C ASN A 874 -11.48 13.64 16.98
N MET A 875 -10.44 14.47 16.77
CA MET A 875 -9.82 14.75 15.47
C MET A 875 -10.80 15.20 14.38
N ARG A 876 -11.85 15.95 14.77
CA ARG A 876 -12.81 16.60 13.86
C ARG A 876 -12.37 18.04 13.59
N PHE A 877 -11.24 18.20 12.91
CA PHE A 877 -10.59 19.51 12.77
C PHE A 877 -11.41 20.52 11.95
N ASN A 878 -12.14 20.07 10.92
CA ASN A 878 -12.97 20.93 10.08
C ASN A 878 -14.06 21.67 10.87
N THR A 879 -14.72 20.98 11.80
CA THR A 879 -15.74 21.56 12.68
C THR A 879 -15.14 22.37 13.82
N ALA A 880 -13.94 22.04 14.30
CA ALA A 880 -13.18 22.92 15.20
C ALA A 880 -12.88 24.27 14.54
N ILE A 881 -12.41 24.24 13.29
CA ILE A 881 -12.12 25.44 12.49
C ILE A 881 -13.40 26.23 12.22
N ALA A 882 -14.51 25.57 11.88
CA ALA A 882 -15.81 26.23 11.71
C ALA A 882 -16.24 26.99 12.97
N ALA A 883 -16.10 26.38 14.16
CA ALA A 883 -16.39 27.05 15.43
C ALA A 883 -15.49 28.28 15.68
N MET A 884 -14.20 28.21 15.31
CA MET A 884 -13.31 29.38 15.36
C MET A 884 -13.72 30.47 14.35
N MET A 885 -14.17 30.10 13.15
CA MET A 885 -14.69 31.05 12.15
C MET A 885 -15.95 31.75 12.66
N GLU A 886 -16.89 31.02 13.27
CA GLU A 886 -18.08 31.57 13.91
C GLU A 886 -17.73 32.56 15.03
N PHE A 887 -16.78 32.20 15.89
CA PHE A 887 -16.27 33.06 16.95
C PHE A 887 -15.68 34.37 16.39
N ILE A 888 -14.79 34.28 15.40
CA ILE A 888 -14.17 35.47 14.78
C ILE A 888 -15.22 36.34 14.07
N ASN A 889 -16.25 35.75 13.48
CA ASN A 889 -17.35 36.50 12.87
C ASN A 889 -18.19 37.23 13.92
N ALA A 890 -18.47 36.60 15.07
CA ALA A 890 -19.16 37.24 16.18
C ALA A 890 -18.33 38.41 16.73
N ALA A 891 -17.03 38.20 16.94
CA ALA A 891 -16.12 39.21 17.43
C ALA A 891 -16.04 40.45 16.53
N ASN A 892 -15.85 40.25 15.22
CA ASN A 892 -15.73 41.36 14.26
C ASN A 892 -17.06 42.13 14.02
N LYS A 893 -18.22 41.51 14.25
CA LYS A 893 -19.53 42.15 14.01
C LYS A 893 -20.08 42.87 15.24
N VAL A 894 -19.82 42.33 16.42
CA VAL A 894 -20.56 42.67 17.64
C VAL A 894 -19.70 43.43 18.65
N TRP A 895 -18.37 43.31 18.59
CA TRP A 895 -17.50 43.89 19.61
C TRP A 895 -16.88 45.19 19.12
N GLU A 896 -17.11 46.28 19.87
CA GLU A 896 -16.50 47.59 19.59
C GLU A 896 -14.97 47.56 19.79
N ALA A 897 -14.48 46.73 20.72
CA ALA A 897 -13.06 46.44 20.92
C ALA A 897 -12.85 45.04 21.51
N THR A 898 -11.73 44.40 21.17
CA THR A 898 -11.30 43.13 21.78
C THR A 898 -10.78 43.40 23.20
N CYS A 899 -11.25 42.68 24.22
CA CYS A 899 -10.81 42.85 25.61
C CYS A 899 -9.54 42.05 25.90
N LEU A 900 -8.74 42.48 26.89
CA LEU A 900 -7.44 41.86 27.21
C LEU A 900 -7.60 40.40 27.66
N GLU A 901 -8.66 40.03 28.39
CA GLU A 901 -8.91 38.61 28.74
C GLU A 901 -9.22 37.75 27.51
N ILE A 902 -9.82 38.33 26.46
CA ILE A 902 -10.03 37.67 25.17
C ILE A 902 -8.73 37.61 24.35
N ARG A 903 -7.76 38.49 24.68
CA ARG A 903 -6.37 38.42 24.22
C ARG A 903 -5.56 37.36 24.98
N ILE A 904 -5.97 36.88 26.16
CA ILE A 904 -5.25 35.82 26.91
C ILE A 904 -5.52 34.44 26.27
N MET A 905 -5.04 34.27 25.05
CA MET A 905 -4.02 33.27 24.80
C MET A 905 -2.69 33.99 25.00
N ARG A 906 -2.06 33.88 26.18
CA ARG A 906 -0.65 34.32 26.34
C ARG A 906 0.17 33.47 25.37
N VAL A 907 0.42 34.00 24.18
CA VAL A 907 1.48 33.55 23.25
C VAL A 907 2.79 34.14 23.72
#